data_AF-A0A6G0U1A5-F1
#
_entry.id   AF-A0A6G0U1A5-F1
#
_cell.length_a   1.000
_cell.length_b   1.000
_cell.length_c   1.000
_cell.angle_alpha   90.00
_cell.angle_beta   90.00
_cell.angle_gamma   90.00
#
_symmetry.space_group_name_H-M   'P 1'
#
loop_
_entity.id
_entity.type
_entity.pdbx_description
1 polymer ?
#
loop_
_entity_poly.entity_id
_entity_poly.type
_entity_poly.pdbx_seq_one_letter_code
_entity_poly.pdbx_strand_id
1 'polypeptide(L)'
;MRFALCNGTNMEGSHDFSTTSKHSTDGLQMTSTELTAYTSISFIVVLWCLHKWNRRHFERVALKMTGLSSYPFIGSGFEFIGTPQQVMDSVFKLFNGFEPRKLWLSSYFFVTISKPEDLQIILNSSKALDKSKFYNFFKNTVGEGLFSAPVHKWRQHRRLIAPVFNANLLDQFFPVFNEKSRILIENLKKELGKTQPFDLSDYIMKTNLDIICQTAMGYNLDSQSNKMSEFAEALIKASELDSMRIYKPWLYPDIIFSIYRKIMGLQNIYNRLHKLPNQVIREMKKKHAQRKMQNNNNDIDANNGKRLKVFLDTLLDLNESGANFSDEEIRDEVVTMMIGGSETSTITDCFCILMLAIHPEIQDKVYDEIFEVFGDGDQTITIEDTTKLVYLEQCIRETLRLYPTAPLLLRQLQDNVKIHSDNQTLPKGTICIISPICTHHIPELYPNPWSYNPDNFDAENVKKRHKYSFIAFSGGPRGCLGYKHAIVSMKVLISTFLRNYSVHTDIKLSDIKLKLDLLMRSSNVFNMEVSQDFYGTSKHSAGGLQMTISEWTVYVVLSFIVLSWCYFKWKQRPFEKVASKMTGPPSYPIIGAFLKILGTPQQIIENIIKLFEVYGPEPHKLWLGPYFAVTIGKPEDLQIILNSSKALDKSKFYNFFKNTVGEGLFSAPVHKWRQHRRLIAPVFNANLLEQFIPVFNEKSRILIENLKKELGKTQPFDLSDYIMKTNLDIICQTAMGYNLDSQSNKKSEFAEALIKVSELDSYRVLKPWLYPNITFSIYRKLIGLENIYKTLHKLPNQVIREMKETYTQRKMQNKNNDIDANNGDKKRLKVFLDTLLDLNEAGANFSDEEIRDEVVTMMIGVSGSETSTITVCFCLLMLAIHSEIQDKVYDEIFEVLGDGDQTITIEDTTKLVYLDQCIRETLRLYPIGPILFRQLQDSGNHTLPKGTICVVSPICTHHIPELYPNPWSYNPDNFDAENVNKRHKYSFIAFSGGPRGCLGSKYAMLSMKVLLSTFFQNYSVHTNIKLNDIKLKTDLLMRSANGYPVTIQPRCVKFYFHSRFVLSLIINKIVLCIVFIINGYYARYTSFYFTPLNSSYFSFVATDYVKVSIYVLLMFNII
;
A
#
# COMPACT_ATOMS: atom_id res chain seq x y z
N MET A 1 -2.86 20.53 31.32
CA MET A 1 -3.43 21.89 31.40
C MET A 1 -4.01 22.23 30.04
N ARG A 2 -5.34 22.18 29.90
CA ARG A 2 -6.08 22.75 28.76
C ARG A 2 -6.51 24.16 29.17
N PHE A 3 -6.12 25.14 28.37
CA PHE A 3 -6.65 26.50 28.43
C PHE A 3 -8.06 26.50 27.83
N ALA A 4 -9.04 26.98 28.58
CA ALA A 4 -10.30 27.50 28.07
C ALA A 4 -10.56 28.81 28.82
N LEU A 5 -10.62 29.91 28.08
CA LEU A 5 -10.94 31.24 28.56
C LEU A 5 -12.30 31.65 27.98
N CYS A 6 -13.01 32.40 28.82
CA CYS A 6 -14.00 33.43 28.50
C CYS A 6 -15.49 33.06 28.39
N ASN A 7 -16.21 33.69 29.34
CA ASN A 7 -17.54 34.30 29.32
C ASN A 7 -18.55 33.53 30.18
N GLY A 8 -19.21 34.09 31.20
CA GLY A 8 -19.45 35.49 31.56
C GLY A 8 -20.93 35.66 31.88
N THR A 9 -21.23 36.26 33.04
CA THR A 9 -22.49 36.92 33.46
C THR A 9 -23.65 36.10 34.09
N ASN A 10 -23.91 36.49 35.35
CA ASN A 10 -25.19 36.83 36.01
C ASN A 10 -26.22 35.75 36.37
N MET A 11 -26.45 35.56 37.69
CA MET A 11 -27.62 36.16 38.37
C MET A 11 -27.53 36.04 39.91
N GLU A 12 -27.79 37.16 40.57
CA GLU A 12 -28.15 37.37 41.99
C GLU A 12 -29.46 36.60 42.32
N GLY A 13 -29.86 36.23 43.54
CA GLY A 13 -29.41 36.49 44.91
C GLY A 13 -30.47 35.98 45.91
N SER A 14 -30.31 36.32 47.20
CA SER A 14 -31.21 36.11 48.36
C SER A 14 -31.21 34.70 49.00
N HIS A 15 -31.15 34.46 50.32
CA HIS A 15 -31.49 35.25 51.51
C HIS A 15 -30.62 34.85 52.74
N ASP A 16 -30.46 35.80 53.65
CA ASP A 16 -29.82 35.78 54.98
C ASP A 16 -30.31 34.69 55.96
N PHE A 17 -29.47 34.28 56.92
CA PHE A 17 -29.70 34.46 58.36
C PHE A 17 -28.47 34.11 59.22
N SER A 18 -28.40 34.78 60.37
CA SER A 18 -27.29 35.07 61.28
C SER A 18 -26.85 33.96 62.26
N THR A 19 -25.70 34.21 62.92
CA THR A 19 -25.17 33.64 64.20
C THR A 19 -24.72 32.17 64.13
N THR A 20 -23.55 31.71 64.59
CA THR A 20 -22.69 32.09 65.73
C THR A 20 -21.35 31.32 65.60
N SER A 21 -20.34 31.77 66.33
CA SER A 21 -18.94 31.30 66.40
C SER A 21 -18.65 29.78 66.35
N LYS A 22 -17.46 29.48 65.80
CA LYS A 22 -16.68 28.22 65.76
C LYS A 22 -16.95 27.38 64.52
N HIS A 23 -16.00 27.38 63.57
CA HIS A 23 -15.50 26.20 62.85
C HIS A 23 -14.52 26.66 61.76
N SER A 24 -13.24 26.27 61.87
CA SER A 24 -12.43 25.82 60.72
C SER A 24 -11.11 25.20 61.22
N THR A 25 -11.22 24.21 62.10
CA THR A 25 -10.26 23.09 62.15
C THR A 25 -10.92 21.92 61.42
N ASP A 26 -11.24 22.10 60.13
CA ASP A 26 -11.67 20.99 59.29
C ASP A 26 -10.44 20.53 58.51
N GLY A 27 -9.67 19.69 59.17
CA GLY A 27 -8.74 18.81 58.49
C GLY A 27 -9.51 17.98 57.49
N LEU A 28 -9.06 18.00 56.23
CA LEU A 28 -9.53 17.11 55.18
C LEU A 28 -9.59 15.67 55.72
N GLN A 29 -10.79 15.15 55.94
CA GLN A 29 -11.01 13.71 56.10
C GLN A 29 -10.78 13.06 54.73
N MET A 30 -9.50 12.85 54.39
CA MET A 30 -9.11 11.99 53.29
C MET A 30 -9.37 10.53 53.66
N THR A 31 -9.96 9.78 52.75
CA THR A 31 -10.11 8.33 52.89
C THR A 31 -8.75 7.64 52.96
N SER A 32 -8.62 6.48 53.63
CA SER A 32 -7.34 5.77 53.76
C SER A 32 -6.70 5.40 52.41
N THR A 33 -7.53 5.20 51.38
CA THR A 33 -7.13 4.97 49.99
C THR A 33 -6.56 6.22 49.33
N GLU A 34 -7.13 7.40 49.60
CA GLU A 34 -6.59 8.67 49.10
C GLU A 34 -5.27 9.00 49.79
N LEU A 35 -5.19 8.80 51.11
CA LEU A 35 -3.96 9.05 51.87
C LEU A 35 -2.81 8.15 51.39
N THR A 36 -3.07 6.87 51.10
CA THR A 36 -2.05 5.96 50.53
C THR A 36 -1.65 6.34 49.10
N ALA A 37 -2.58 6.81 48.27
CA ALA A 37 -2.27 7.32 46.93
C ALA A 37 -1.44 8.62 46.98
N TYR A 38 -1.82 9.60 47.81
CA TYR A 38 -1.10 10.86 47.96
C TYR A 38 0.28 10.68 48.60
N THR A 39 0.42 9.79 49.59
CA THR A 39 1.73 9.45 50.17
C THR A 39 2.63 8.73 49.15
N SER A 40 2.09 7.82 48.35
CA SER A 40 2.84 7.14 47.27
C SER A 40 3.30 8.12 46.19
N ILE A 41 2.42 9.04 45.75
CA ILE A 41 2.75 10.08 44.76
C ILE A 41 3.79 11.06 45.34
N SER A 42 3.61 11.52 46.58
CA SER A 42 4.56 12.39 47.26
C SER A 42 5.93 11.73 47.41
N PHE A 43 5.96 10.44 47.76
CA PHE A 43 7.20 9.66 47.84
C PHE A 43 7.91 9.56 46.47
N ILE A 44 7.17 9.32 45.38
CA ILE A 44 7.72 9.31 44.01
C ILE A 44 8.26 10.68 43.62
N VAL A 45 7.56 11.77 43.96
CA VAL A 45 7.99 13.15 43.68
C VAL A 45 9.25 13.49 44.48
N VAL A 46 9.32 13.12 45.76
CA VAL A 46 10.51 13.30 46.61
C VAL A 46 11.68 12.50 46.04
N LEU A 47 11.48 11.24 45.65
CA LEU A 47 12.50 10.43 44.99
C LEU A 47 12.98 11.05 43.68
N TRP A 48 12.07 11.61 42.88
CA TRP A 48 12.42 12.31 41.64
C TRP A 48 13.22 13.60 41.91
N CYS A 49 12.82 14.39 42.91
CA CYS A 49 13.53 15.59 43.33
C CYS A 49 14.93 15.26 43.88
N LEU A 50 15.06 14.24 44.73
CA LEU A 50 16.35 13.75 45.23
C LEU A 50 17.23 13.23 44.08
N HIS A 51 16.63 12.51 43.12
CA HIS A 51 17.31 12.03 41.93
C HIS A 51 17.85 13.20 41.06
N LYS A 52 17.03 14.23 40.82
CA LYS A 52 17.42 15.46 40.11
C LYS A 52 18.50 16.23 40.88
N TRP A 53 18.37 16.35 42.21
CA TRP A 53 19.30 17.09 43.06
C TRP A 53 20.70 16.47 43.05
N ASN A 54 20.79 15.15 43.22
CA ASN A 54 22.05 14.40 43.15
C ASN A 54 22.77 14.56 41.79
N ARG A 55 22.03 14.94 40.74
CA ARG A 55 22.51 15.07 39.35
C ARG A 55 22.58 16.49 38.84
N ARG A 56 22.39 17.47 39.71
CA ARG A 56 22.32 18.90 39.34
C ARG A 56 23.51 19.38 38.48
N HIS A 57 24.70 18.80 38.65
CA HIS A 57 25.88 19.15 37.86
C HIS A 57 25.82 18.63 36.42
N PHE A 58 25.30 17.42 36.19
CA PHE A 58 25.02 16.90 34.84
C PHE A 58 23.87 17.68 34.18
N GLU A 59 22.81 17.96 34.93
CA GLU A 59 21.64 18.70 34.45
C GLU A 59 21.98 20.13 33.98
N ARG A 60 22.88 20.82 34.69
CA ARG A 60 23.38 22.14 34.26
C ARG A 60 24.08 22.14 32.91
N VAL A 61 24.83 21.08 32.61
CA VAL A 61 25.51 20.91 31.32
C VAL A 61 24.51 20.45 30.26
N ALA A 62 23.64 19.51 30.62
CA ALA A 62 22.56 19.04 29.76
C ALA A 62 21.64 20.19 29.30
N LEU A 63 21.30 21.16 30.15
CA LEU A 63 20.46 22.30 29.75
C LEU A 63 21.09 23.17 28.65
N LYS A 64 22.42 23.18 28.55
CA LYS A 64 23.18 23.94 27.54
C LYS A 64 23.41 23.17 26.24
N MET A 65 23.01 21.90 26.18
CA MET A 65 23.22 21.02 25.03
C MET A 65 21.90 20.59 24.41
N THR A 66 21.88 20.50 23.08
CA THR A 66 20.75 19.93 22.33
C THR A 66 20.78 18.40 22.44
N GLY A 67 19.62 17.74 22.35
CA GLY A 67 19.54 16.28 22.46
C GLY A 67 18.10 15.76 22.62
N LEU A 68 17.96 14.44 22.70
CA LEU A 68 16.66 13.78 22.84
C LEU A 68 15.97 14.15 24.15
N SER A 69 14.64 14.19 24.13
CA SER A 69 13.83 14.37 25.34
C SER A 69 14.05 13.20 26.31
N SER A 70 14.12 13.52 27.61
CA SER A 70 14.38 12.54 28.67
C SER A 70 13.15 12.41 29.59
N TYR A 71 12.63 11.19 29.72
CA TYR A 71 11.59 10.85 30.69
C TYR A 71 12.18 10.62 32.10
N PRO A 72 11.40 10.81 33.18
CA PRO A 72 11.82 10.46 34.53
C PRO A 72 12.30 8.99 34.63
N PHE A 73 13.42 8.75 35.31
CA PHE A 73 14.04 7.44 35.60
C PHE A 73 14.53 6.58 34.41
N ILE A 74 13.88 6.66 33.25
CA ILE A 74 14.20 5.89 32.03
C ILE A 74 15.04 6.72 31.05
N GLY A 75 14.97 8.06 31.13
CA GLY A 75 15.64 8.95 30.17
C GLY A 75 15.02 8.83 28.78
N SER A 76 15.86 8.79 27.76
CA SER A 76 15.48 8.58 26.35
C SER A 76 15.43 7.10 25.97
N GLY A 77 15.41 6.18 26.95
CA GLY A 77 15.47 4.74 26.69
C GLY A 77 14.36 4.21 25.77
N PHE A 78 13.18 4.83 25.75
CA PHE A 78 12.06 4.46 24.87
C PHE A 78 12.39 4.61 23.38
N GLU A 79 13.26 5.55 23.00
CA GLU A 79 13.68 5.75 21.59
C GLU A 79 14.55 4.59 21.07
N PHE A 80 15.09 3.77 21.97
CA PHE A 80 15.94 2.63 21.65
C PHE A 80 15.23 1.28 21.88
N ILE A 81 13.90 1.28 22.06
CA ILE A 81 13.10 0.04 22.12
C ILE A 81 12.76 -0.38 20.68
N GLY A 82 13.19 -1.58 20.30
CA GLY A 82 12.90 -2.13 18.97
C GLY A 82 13.85 -3.23 18.54
N THR A 83 13.86 -3.49 17.24
CA THR A 83 14.85 -4.38 16.59
C THR A 83 16.23 -3.70 16.52
N PRO A 84 17.35 -4.45 16.43
CA PRO A 84 18.69 -3.86 16.26
C PRO A 84 18.82 -2.89 15.08
N GLN A 85 18.00 -3.06 14.04
CA GLN A 85 17.92 -2.12 12.92
C GLN A 85 17.23 -0.80 13.31
N GLN A 86 16.10 -0.85 14.03
CA GLN A 86 15.44 0.35 14.55
C GLN A 86 16.33 1.10 15.55
N VAL A 87 17.12 0.37 16.33
CA VAL A 87 18.14 0.97 17.22
C VAL A 87 19.20 1.72 16.41
N MET A 88 19.67 1.18 15.28
CA MET A 88 20.57 1.91 14.37
C MET A 88 19.93 3.17 13.81
N ASP A 89 18.67 3.12 13.39
CA ASP A 89 17.97 4.29 12.87
C ASP A 89 17.86 5.39 13.95
N SER A 90 17.58 5.02 15.20
CA SER A 90 17.56 5.95 16.33
C SER A 90 18.95 6.50 16.67
N VAL A 91 20.01 5.71 16.50
CA VAL A 91 21.39 6.17 16.59
C VAL A 91 21.64 7.23 15.51
N PHE A 92 21.32 6.97 14.23
CA PHE A 92 21.46 7.99 13.17
C PHE A 92 20.69 9.28 13.46
N LYS A 93 19.50 9.19 14.07
CA LYS A 93 18.74 10.38 14.52
C LYS A 93 19.45 11.18 15.61
N LEU A 94 20.08 10.50 16.58
CA LEU A 94 20.81 11.15 17.67
C LEU A 94 21.92 12.07 17.14
N PHE A 95 22.60 11.63 16.07
CA PHE A 95 23.72 12.33 15.47
C PHE A 95 23.36 13.28 14.33
N ASN A 96 22.07 13.53 14.09
CA ASN A 96 21.60 14.44 13.06
C ASN A 96 21.93 15.91 13.41
N GLY A 97 23.17 16.35 13.11
CA GLY A 97 23.62 17.73 13.34
C GLY A 97 25.10 17.94 13.76
N PHE A 98 25.97 16.92 13.74
CA PHE A 98 27.45 16.95 13.99
C PHE A 98 27.99 17.61 15.28
N GLU A 99 27.18 18.42 15.98
CA GLU A 99 27.49 19.03 17.26
C GLU A 99 27.35 18.05 18.43
N PRO A 100 28.04 18.28 19.56
CA PRO A 100 27.87 17.49 20.77
C PRO A 100 26.44 17.52 21.29
N ARG A 101 25.85 16.34 21.52
CA ARG A 101 24.46 16.18 21.97
C ARG A 101 24.36 15.37 23.24
N LYS A 102 23.40 15.76 24.08
CA LYS A 102 23.07 15.03 25.31
C LYS A 102 22.20 13.81 25.02
N LEU A 103 22.43 12.76 25.78
CA LEU A 103 21.58 11.59 25.86
C LEU A 103 21.50 11.12 27.32
N TRP A 104 20.29 10.79 27.77
CA TRP A 104 20.08 10.16 29.07
C TRP A 104 19.60 8.72 28.85
N LEU A 105 20.34 7.73 29.34
CA LEU A 105 19.86 6.34 29.40
C LEU A 105 19.75 5.95 30.87
N SER A 106 18.51 5.91 31.36
CA SER A 106 18.18 5.73 32.77
C SER A 106 19.00 6.65 33.68
N SER A 107 19.95 6.08 34.41
CA SER A 107 20.76 6.75 35.41
C SER A 107 22.03 7.38 34.84
N TYR A 108 22.35 7.20 33.57
CA TYR A 108 23.63 7.57 32.98
C TYR A 108 23.52 8.75 32.01
N PHE A 109 24.45 9.69 32.12
CA PHE A 109 24.56 10.86 31.28
C PHE A 109 25.59 10.64 30.17
N PHE A 110 25.14 10.70 28.92
CA PHE A 110 25.94 10.51 27.73
C PHE A 110 26.07 11.81 26.94
N VAL A 111 27.23 12.02 26.33
CA VAL A 111 27.49 13.12 25.39
C VAL A 111 28.12 12.56 24.14
N THR A 112 27.55 12.87 22.97
CA THR A 112 28.13 12.48 21.68
C THR A 112 29.31 13.37 21.32
N ILE A 113 30.40 12.77 20.83
CA ILE A 113 31.60 13.46 20.38
C ILE A 113 31.89 13.01 18.94
N SER A 114 31.84 13.96 18.01
CA SER A 114 31.94 13.70 16.57
C SER A 114 32.93 14.63 15.86
N LYS A 115 33.19 15.84 16.38
CA LYS A 115 34.14 16.78 15.78
C LYS A 115 35.60 16.35 16.02
N PRO A 116 36.48 16.44 15.01
CA PRO A 116 37.87 15.98 15.12
C PRO A 116 38.69 16.64 16.26
N GLU A 117 38.43 17.91 16.56
CA GLU A 117 39.12 18.68 17.61
C GLU A 117 38.77 18.14 19.00
N ASP A 118 37.48 17.90 19.25
CA ASP A 118 37.01 17.31 20.51
C ASP A 118 37.45 15.85 20.64
N LEU A 119 37.44 15.10 19.54
CA LEU A 119 37.94 13.73 19.50
C LEU A 119 39.41 13.67 19.89
N GLN A 120 40.24 14.59 19.40
CA GLN A 120 41.66 14.66 19.78
C GLN A 120 41.83 14.91 21.28
N ILE A 121 41.03 15.80 21.87
CA ILE A 121 41.06 16.09 23.30
C ILE A 121 40.69 14.84 24.09
N ILE A 122 39.55 14.22 23.78
CA ILE A 122 39.01 13.07 24.54
C ILE A 122 39.90 11.84 24.36
N LEU A 123 40.32 11.50 23.15
CA LEU A 123 41.08 10.28 22.87
C LEU A 123 42.52 10.33 23.41
N ASN A 124 43.11 11.51 23.55
CA ASN A 124 44.46 11.67 24.11
C ASN A 124 44.48 11.98 25.60
N SER A 125 43.35 12.37 26.19
CA SER A 125 43.29 12.75 27.60
C SER A 125 43.45 11.53 28.52
N SER A 126 44.36 11.64 29.49
CA SER A 126 44.51 10.67 30.58
C SER A 126 43.22 10.54 31.42
N LYS A 127 42.39 11.58 31.44
CA LYS A 127 41.11 11.64 32.16
C LYS A 127 39.98 10.84 31.51
N ALA A 128 40.18 10.38 30.27
CA ALA A 128 39.16 9.64 29.50
C ALA A 128 39.65 8.23 29.08
N LEU A 129 40.65 7.67 29.78
CA LEU A 129 41.20 6.35 29.47
C LEU A 129 40.31 5.18 29.91
N ASP A 130 39.41 5.41 30.87
CA ASP A 130 38.49 4.39 31.36
C ASP A 130 37.34 4.17 30.39
N LYS A 131 37.02 2.89 30.19
CA LYS A 131 35.84 2.49 29.43
C LYS A 131 34.60 2.66 30.29
N SER A 132 33.47 2.87 29.62
CA SER A 132 32.18 2.94 30.30
C SER A 132 31.83 1.62 30.99
N LYS A 133 31.07 1.67 32.10
CA LYS A 133 30.55 0.49 32.80
C LYS A 133 29.72 -0.44 31.91
N PHE A 134 29.21 0.07 30.78
CA PHE A 134 28.51 -0.72 29.77
C PHE A 134 29.37 -1.81 29.13
N TYR A 135 30.70 -1.68 29.15
CA TYR A 135 31.60 -2.75 28.68
C TYR A 135 31.55 -3.99 29.58
N ASN A 136 31.08 -3.87 30.84
CA ASN A 136 30.89 -5.02 31.74
C ASN A 136 29.81 -5.98 31.26
N PHE A 137 28.89 -5.53 30.39
CA PHE A 137 27.88 -6.41 29.82
C PHE A 137 28.52 -7.53 28.99
N PHE A 138 29.66 -7.25 28.36
CA PHE A 138 30.44 -8.20 27.56
C PHE A 138 31.39 -9.07 28.38
N LYS A 139 31.42 -8.92 29.72
CA LYS A 139 32.35 -9.68 30.59
C LYS A 139 32.16 -11.19 30.46
N ASN A 140 30.96 -11.68 30.15
CA ASN A 140 30.73 -13.12 29.91
C ASN A 140 31.32 -13.62 28.59
N THR A 141 31.47 -12.73 27.60
CA THR A 141 31.99 -13.05 26.27
C THR A 141 33.51 -12.92 26.22
N VAL A 142 34.05 -11.76 26.62
CA VAL A 142 35.49 -11.43 26.49
C VAL A 142 36.27 -11.36 27.81
N GLY A 143 35.60 -11.55 28.96
CA GLY A 143 36.24 -11.47 30.27
C GLY A 143 36.74 -10.05 30.59
N GLU A 144 37.86 -9.96 31.31
CA GLU A 144 38.59 -8.73 31.63
C GLU A 144 39.90 -8.58 30.83
N GLY A 145 39.88 -8.95 29.55
CA GLY A 145 41.02 -8.76 28.64
C GLY A 145 41.19 -7.31 28.16
N LEU A 146 42.12 -7.05 27.24
CA LEU A 146 42.48 -5.71 26.76
C LEU A 146 41.29 -4.84 26.31
N PHE A 147 40.20 -5.49 25.88
CA PHE A 147 38.98 -4.84 25.45
C PHE A 147 38.15 -4.27 26.60
N SER A 148 38.03 -4.91 27.75
CA SER A 148 37.12 -4.49 28.84
C SER A 148 37.87 -4.10 30.11
N ALA A 149 39.17 -4.40 30.21
CA ALA A 149 39.96 -4.22 31.41
C ALA A 149 39.96 -2.77 31.94
N PRO A 150 39.87 -2.59 33.27
CA PRO A 150 40.02 -1.28 33.92
C PRO A 150 41.42 -0.71 33.66
N VAL A 151 41.58 0.62 33.73
CA VAL A 151 42.82 1.30 33.30
C VAL A 151 44.10 0.77 33.95
N HIS A 152 44.09 0.46 35.25
CA HIS A 152 45.28 -0.03 35.95
C HIS A 152 45.78 -1.36 35.34
N LYS A 153 44.86 -2.31 35.14
CA LYS A 153 45.13 -3.63 34.56
C LYS A 153 45.48 -3.53 33.08
N TRP A 154 44.71 -2.74 32.34
CA TRP A 154 44.94 -2.50 30.92
C TRP A 154 46.32 -1.91 30.63
N ARG A 155 46.80 -0.94 31.42
CA ARG A 155 48.13 -0.33 31.20
C ARG A 155 49.24 -1.37 31.26
N GLN A 156 49.18 -2.27 32.25
CA GLN A 156 50.13 -3.35 32.40
C GLN A 156 50.05 -4.33 31.21
N HIS A 157 48.86 -4.84 30.92
CA HIS A 157 48.64 -5.80 29.83
C HIS A 157 49.06 -5.20 28.48
N ARG A 158 48.65 -3.97 28.18
CA ARG A 158 48.98 -3.28 26.92
C ARG A 158 50.47 -3.07 26.77
N ARG A 159 51.19 -2.69 27.84
CA ARG A 159 52.65 -2.53 27.80
C ARG A 159 53.36 -3.84 27.45
N LEU A 160 52.88 -4.95 28.00
CA LEU A 160 53.46 -6.27 27.79
C LEU A 160 53.13 -6.86 26.41
N ILE A 161 51.93 -6.60 25.91
CA ILE A 161 51.40 -7.23 24.69
C ILE A 161 51.73 -6.41 23.43
N ALA A 162 51.80 -5.08 23.52
CA ALA A 162 51.98 -4.22 22.34
C ALA A 162 53.24 -4.54 21.48
N PRO A 163 54.40 -4.89 22.07
CA PRO A 163 55.60 -5.20 21.28
C PRO A 163 55.45 -6.38 20.32
N VAL A 164 54.49 -7.28 20.57
CA VAL A 164 54.23 -8.45 19.72
C VAL A 164 53.63 -8.06 18.36
N PHE A 165 52.94 -6.93 18.29
CA PHE A 165 52.28 -6.45 17.06
C PHE A 165 53.14 -5.41 16.30
N ASN A 166 54.46 -5.39 16.55
CA ASN A 166 55.41 -4.52 15.84
C ASN A 166 55.67 -5.01 14.40
N ALA A 167 56.08 -4.08 13.53
CA ALA A 167 56.23 -4.33 12.10
C ALA A 167 57.18 -5.49 11.76
N ASN A 168 58.28 -5.66 12.51
CA ASN A 168 59.29 -6.71 12.25
C ASN A 168 58.76 -8.15 12.47
N LEU A 169 57.63 -8.32 13.15
CA LEU A 169 56.98 -9.63 13.33
C LEU A 169 55.92 -9.90 12.24
N LEU A 170 55.44 -8.86 11.54
CA LEU A 170 54.45 -9.01 10.47
C LEU A 170 55.02 -9.74 9.26
N ASP A 171 56.30 -9.55 8.94
CA ASP A 171 57.00 -10.26 7.86
C ASP A 171 56.88 -11.77 8.00
N GLN A 172 56.94 -12.27 9.24
CA GLN A 172 56.91 -13.68 9.54
C GLN A 172 55.49 -14.29 9.41
N PHE A 173 54.45 -13.45 9.29
CA PHE A 173 53.06 -13.88 9.11
C PHE A 173 52.65 -14.02 7.63
N PHE A 174 53.40 -13.46 6.69
CA PHE A 174 53.09 -13.54 5.26
C PHE A 174 52.92 -14.97 4.72
N PRO A 175 53.73 -15.97 5.12
CA PRO A 175 53.50 -17.36 4.71
C PRO A 175 52.11 -17.83 5.11
N VAL A 176 51.65 -17.49 6.31
CA VAL A 176 50.33 -17.86 6.83
C VAL A 176 49.21 -17.12 6.08
N PHE A 177 49.37 -15.81 5.84
CA PHE A 177 48.38 -15.05 5.07
C PHE A 177 48.20 -15.61 3.66
N ASN A 178 49.29 -15.93 2.97
CA ASN A 178 49.26 -16.52 1.63
C ASN A 178 48.66 -17.93 1.66
N GLU A 179 49.10 -18.80 2.59
CA GLU A 179 48.60 -20.18 2.72
C GLU A 179 47.08 -20.19 2.95
N LYS A 180 46.59 -19.45 3.94
CA LYS A 180 45.16 -19.44 4.26
C LYS A 180 44.33 -18.74 3.19
N SER A 181 44.87 -17.73 2.51
CA SER A 181 44.18 -17.10 1.37
C SER A 181 44.09 -18.06 0.17
N ARG A 182 45.12 -18.87 -0.10
CA ARG A 182 45.05 -19.90 -1.16
C ARG A 182 44.03 -20.98 -0.86
N ILE A 183 43.93 -21.44 0.39
CA ILE A 183 42.89 -22.39 0.82
C ILE A 183 41.49 -21.78 0.62
N LEU A 184 41.33 -20.48 0.87
CA LEU A 184 40.09 -19.77 0.55
C LEU A 184 39.80 -19.85 -0.96
N ILE A 185 40.77 -19.54 -1.82
CA ILE A 185 40.61 -19.63 -3.29
C ILE A 185 40.22 -21.05 -3.72
N GLU A 186 40.88 -22.08 -3.19
CA GLU A 186 40.58 -23.49 -3.49
C GLU A 186 39.18 -23.90 -3.03
N ASN A 187 38.73 -23.41 -1.89
CA ASN A 187 37.36 -23.66 -1.42
C ASN A 187 36.33 -22.92 -2.28
N LEU A 188 36.65 -21.72 -2.74
CA LEU A 188 35.80 -20.95 -3.65
C LEU A 188 35.76 -21.55 -5.08
N LYS A 189 36.75 -22.37 -5.49
CA LYS A 189 36.66 -23.13 -6.74
C LYS A 189 35.42 -24.02 -6.81
N LYS A 190 34.92 -24.48 -5.66
CA LYS A 190 33.68 -25.29 -5.57
C LYS A 190 32.41 -24.48 -5.85
N GLU A 191 32.51 -23.15 -5.80
CA GLU A 191 31.42 -22.23 -6.09
C GLU A 191 31.53 -21.65 -7.52
N LEU A 192 32.65 -21.87 -8.23
CA LEU A 192 32.79 -21.51 -9.63
C LEU A 192 31.80 -22.26 -10.50
N GLY A 193 31.13 -21.52 -11.37
CA GLY A 193 30.13 -22.14 -12.22
C GLY A 193 28.93 -22.65 -11.40
N LYS A 194 28.62 -22.05 -10.24
CA LYS A 194 27.29 -22.07 -9.61
C LYS A 194 26.62 -20.72 -9.83
N THR A 195 25.35 -20.74 -10.19
CA THR A 195 24.67 -19.52 -10.61
C THR A 195 23.95 -18.92 -9.41
N GLN A 196 23.75 -19.70 -8.32
CA GLN A 196 23.28 -19.18 -7.06
C GLN A 196 24.35 -18.32 -6.41
N PRO A 197 24.09 -17.03 -6.11
CA PRO A 197 25.00 -16.23 -5.34
C PRO A 197 25.04 -16.84 -3.95
N PHE A 198 26.23 -16.97 -3.41
CA PHE A 198 26.48 -17.58 -2.12
C PHE A 198 26.89 -16.51 -1.11
N ASP A 199 26.75 -16.85 0.17
CA ASP A 199 27.20 -15.98 1.26
C ASP A 199 28.71 -16.09 1.45
N LEU A 200 29.44 -15.04 1.06
CA LEU A 200 30.89 -14.99 1.22
C LEU A 200 31.34 -14.90 2.69
N SER A 201 30.47 -14.48 3.59
CA SER A 201 30.84 -14.14 4.97
C SER A 201 31.31 -15.34 5.80
N ASP A 202 30.76 -16.53 5.58
CA ASP A 202 31.20 -17.76 6.27
C ASP A 202 32.61 -18.19 5.85
N TYR A 203 32.93 -18.09 4.56
CA TYR A 203 34.26 -18.42 4.04
C TYR A 203 35.31 -17.47 4.61
N ILE A 204 35.07 -16.17 4.52
CA ILE A 204 36.00 -15.16 5.04
C ILE A 204 36.14 -15.27 6.57
N MET A 205 35.05 -15.53 7.30
CA MET A 205 35.10 -15.74 8.75
C MET A 205 36.03 -16.88 9.13
N LYS A 206 35.94 -18.03 8.45
CA LYS A 206 36.82 -19.19 8.69
C LYS A 206 38.27 -18.85 8.36
N THR A 207 38.52 -18.19 7.23
CA THR A 207 39.87 -17.79 6.83
C THR A 207 40.51 -16.85 7.85
N ASN A 208 39.80 -15.80 8.26
CA ASN A 208 40.32 -14.84 9.24
C ASN A 208 40.48 -15.47 10.65
N LEU A 209 39.63 -16.43 11.02
CA LEU A 209 39.79 -17.19 12.26
C LEU A 209 41.04 -18.09 12.22
N ASP A 210 41.30 -18.78 11.12
CA ASP A 210 42.52 -19.57 10.93
C ASP A 210 43.77 -18.68 10.95
N ILE A 211 43.73 -17.54 10.25
CA ILE A 211 44.81 -16.56 10.21
C ILE A 211 45.15 -16.09 11.63
N ILE A 212 44.17 -15.66 12.43
CA ILE A 212 44.47 -15.14 13.78
C ILE A 212 44.92 -16.26 14.74
N CYS A 213 44.35 -17.46 14.63
CA CYS A 213 44.77 -18.60 15.47
C CYS A 213 46.22 -18.99 15.17
N GLN A 214 46.64 -19.00 13.91
CA GLN A 214 48.00 -19.36 13.56
C GLN A 214 49.00 -18.21 13.80
N THR A 215 48.64 -16.97 13.48
CA THR A 215 49.55 -15.80 13.64
C THR A 215 49.67 -15.32 15.08
N ALA A 216 48.58 -15.29 15.85
CA ALA A 216 48.61 -14.82 17.25
C ALA A 216 48.74 -15.96 18.27
N MET A 217 48.10 -17.11 18.04
CA MET A 217 48.12 -18.23 19.01
C MET A 217 49.15 -19.31 18.67
N GLY A 218 49.68 -19.35 17.43
CA GLY A 218 50.58 -20.43 16.99
C GLY A 218 49.87 -21.78 16.86
N TYR A 219 48.54 -21.76 16.72
CA TYR A 219 47.69 -22.94 16.67
C TYR A 219 47.02 -23.06 15.30
N ASN A 220 47.23 -24.18 14.61
CA ASN A 220 46.54 -24.47 13.37
C ASN A 220 45.17 -25.09 13.68
N LEU A 221 44.10 -24.38 13.33
CA LEU A 221 42.72 -24.78 13.60
C LEU A 221 42.10 -25.57 12.42
N ASP A 222 42.58 -25.31 11.20
CA ASP A 222 42.06 -25.85 9.94
C ASP A 222 40.53 -25.71 9.79
N SER A 223 39.95 -24.59 10.27
CA SER A 223 38.49 -24.38 10.29
C SER A 223 37.87 -24.28 8.90
N GLN A 224 38.66 -23.92 7.89
CA GLN A 224 38.23 -23.87 6.48
C GLN A 224 37.88 -25.25 5.90
N SER A 225 38.29 -26.36 6.54
CA SER A 225 38.00 -27.72 6.08
C SER A 225 36.70 -28.32 6.65
N ASN A 226 36.16 -27.74 7.74
CA ASN A 226 34.99 -28.25 8.45
C ASN A 226 33.72 -27.40 8.21
N LYS A 227 32.53 -27.99 8.44
CA LYS A 227 31.27 -27.23 8.49
C LYS A 227 31.34 -26.15 9.58
N MET A 228 30.65 -25.03 9.33
CA MET A 228 30.62 -23.76 10.09
C MET A 228 31.18 -23.85 11.52
N SER A 229 32.21 -23.05 11.83
CA SER A 229 32.89 -23.17 13.12
C SER A 229 31.90 -22.93 14.28
N GLU A 230 31.81 -23.90 15.19
CA GLU A 230 30.96 -23.84 16.39
C GLU A 230 31.20 -22.55 17.20
N PHE A 231 32.45 -22.06 17.16
CA PHE A 231 32.91 -20.84 17.79
C PHE A 231 32.33 -19.57 17.14
N ALA A 232 32.37 -19.43 15.81
CA ALA A 232 31.85 -18.24 15.13
C ALA A 232 30.34 -18.09 15.35
N GLU A 233 29.58 -19.18 15.34
CA GLU A 233 28.14 -19.16 15.64
C GLU A 233 27.87 -18.69 17.07
N ALA A 234 28.61 -19.26 18.04
CA ALA A 234 28.47 -18.92 19.45
C ALA A 234 28.86 -17.46 19.71
N LEU A 235 29.86 -16.95 19.00
CA LEU A 235 30.30 -15.56 19.08
C LEU A 235 29.23 -14.59 18.59
N ILE A 236 28.65 -14.82 17.41
CA ILE A 236 27.59 -13.96 16.87
C ILE A 236 26.41 -13.91 17.85
N LYS A 237 25.94 -15.08 18.31
CA LYS A 237 24.84 -15.18 19.27
C LYS A 237 25.15 -14.52 20.62
N ALA A 238 26.36 -14.70 21.15
CA ALA A 238 26.78 -14.06 22.40
C ALA A 238 26.82 -12.52 22.25
N SER A 239 27.32 -12.03 21.12
CA SER A 239 27.38 -10.59 20.83
C SER A 239 26.00 -9.94 20.73
N GLU A 240 25.02 -10.62 20.12
CA GLU A 240 23.62 -10.16 20.02
C GLU A 240 22.96 -10.11 21.42
N LEU A 241 23.19 -11.13 22.25
CA LEU A 241 22.66 -11.21 23.62
C LEU A 241 23.22 -10.13 24.54
N ASP A 242 24.53 -9.90 24.49
CA ASP A 242 25.19 -8.86 25.31
C ASP A 242 24.80 -7.47 24.84
N SER A 243 24.70 -7.24 23.52
CA SER A 243 24.26 -5.96 22.94
C SER A 243 22.81 -5.64 23.30
N MET A 244 21.95 -6.66 23.44
CA MET A 244 20.58 -6.50 23.91
C MET A 244 20.48 -5.83 25.28
N ARG A 245 21.47 -6.04 26.17
CA ARG A 245 21.49 -5.37 27.47
C ARG A 245 21.66 -3.87 27.35
N ILE A 246 22.30 -3.35 26.30
CA ILE A 246 22.58 -1.90 26.14
C ILE A 246 21.28 -1.10 26.05
N TYR A 247 20.31 -1.58 25.26
CA TYR A 247 19.05 -0.90 24.99
C TYR A 247 17.86 -1.42 25.82
N LYS A 248 18.07 -2.36 26.76
CA LYS A 248 17.05 -2.83 27.73
C LYS A 248 17.44 -2.48 29.17
N PRO A 249 17.11 -1.27 29.68
CA PRO A 249 17.55 -0.79 30.99
C PRO A 249 17.21 -1.72 32.17
N TRP A 250 16.10 -2.46 32.10
CA TRP A 250 15.71 -3.43 33.14
C TRP A 250 16.65 -4.64 33.23
N LEU A 251 17.52 -4.86 32.25
CA LEU A 251 18.56 -5.91 32.25
C LEU A 251 19.93 -5.39 32.71
N TYR A 252 20.06 -4.12 33.10
CA TYR A 252 21.32 -3.58 33.62
C TYR A 252 21.76 -4.26 34.93
N PRO A 253 20.88 -4.54 35.91
CA PRO A 253 21.29 -5.25 37.11
C PRO A 253 21.73 -6.69 36.79
N ASP A 254 22.94 -7.05 37.21
CA ASP A 254 23.53 -8.36 36.89
C ASP A 254 22.76 -9.53 37.51
N ILE A 255 22.10 -9.32 38.66
CA ILE A 255 21.24 -10.33 39.29
C ILE A 255 20.07 -10.70 38.35
N ILE A 256 19.37 -9.69 37.83
CA ILE A 256 18.23 -9.89 36.92
C ILE A 256 18.70 -10.57 35.64
N PHE A 257 19.81 -10.10 35.06
CA PHE A 257 20.35 -10.72 33.85
C PHE A 257 20.83 -12.15 34.09
N SER A 258 21.42 -12.46 35.25
CA SER A 258 21.81 -13.81 35.61
C SER A 258 20.61 -14.75 35.73
N ILE A 259 19.50 -14.28 36.30
CA ILE A 259 18.24 -15.05 36.35
C ILE A 259 17.70 -15.26 34.93
N TYR A 260 17.65 -14.20 34.12
CA TYR A 260 17.20 -14.25 32.73
C TYR A 260 17.99 -15.29 31.91
N ARG A 261 19.32 -15.29 32.02
CA ARG A 261 20.18 -16.28 31.33
C ARG A 261 19.88 -17.72 31.73
N LYS A 262 19.65 -17.96 33.02
CA LYS A 262 19.33 -19.30 33.55
C LYS A 262 17.97 -19.77 33.05
N ILE A 263 16.93 -18.93 33.16
CA ILE A 263 15.56 -19.26 32.72
C ILE A 263 15.54 -19.55 31.20
N MET A 264 16.26 -18.76 30.41
CA MET A 264 16.27 -18.87 28.95
C MET A 264 17.28 -19.89 28.40
N GLY A 265 18.02 -20.62 29.26
CA GLY A 265 19.00 -21.62 28.83
C GLY A 265 20.23 -21.05 28.08
N LEU A 266 20.50 -19.75 28.20
CA LEU A 266 21.52 -19.04 27.41
C LEU A 266 22.96 -19.33 27.85
N GLN A 267 23.16 -20.01 28.98
CA GLN A 267 24.49 -20.35 29.50
C GLN A 267 25.28 -21.26 28.54
N ASN A 268 24.59 -22.11 27.79
CA ASN A 268 25.23 -23.03 26.85
C ASN A 268 25.98 -22.30 25.72
N ILE A 269 25.51 -21.11 25.31
CA ILE A 269 26.15 -20.30 24.26
C ILE A 269 27.53 -19.83 24.72
N TYR A 270 27.65 -19.29 25.93
CA TYR A 270 28.95 -18.87 26.49
C TYR A 270 29.88 -20.06 26.72
N ASN A 271 29.36 -21.21 27.13
CA ASN A 271 30.17 -22.42 27.30
C ASN A 271 30.76 -22.90 25.96
N ARG A 272 29.97 -22.87 24.88
CA ARG A 272 30.43 -23.17 23.51
C ARG A 272 31.48 -22.16 23.03
N LEU A 273 31.29 -20.87 23.32
CA LEU A 273 32.26 -19.82 22.99
C LEU A 273 33.62 -20.07 23.65
N HIS A 274 33.64 -20.37 24.95
CA HIS A 274 34.89 -20.56 25.72
C HIS A 274 35.58 -21.90 25.46
N LYS A 275 34.93 -22.85 24.77
CA LYS A 275 35.49 -24.18 24.48
C LYS A 275 36.77 -24.10 23.64
N LEU A 276 36.75 -23.36 22.54
CA LEU A 276 37.88 -23.24 21.63
C LEU A 276 39.09 -22.51 22.26
N PRO A 277 38.94 -21.32 22.86
CA PRO A 277 40.03 -20.64 23.57
C PRO A 277 40.68 -21.52 24.64
N ASN A 278 39.88 -22.23 25.44
CA ASN A 278 40.40 -23.14 26.46
C ASN A 278 41.17 -24.33 25.84
N GLN A 279 40.72 -24.86 24.72
CA GLN A 279 41.43 -25.90 23.98
C GLN A 279 42.79 -25.39 23.47
N VAL A 280 42.82 -24.21 22.84
CA VAL A 280 44.04 -23.59 22.33
C VAL A 280 45.05 -23.37 23.46
N ILE A 281 44.62 -22.83 24.60
CA ILE A 281 45.48 -22.59 25.76
C ILE A 281 46.07 -23.89 26.30
N ARG A 282 45.25 -24.95 26.45
CA ARG A 282 45.71 -26.26 26.93
C ARG A 282 46.77 -26.85 26.01
N GLU A 283 46.52 -26.87 24.71
CA GLU A 283 47.45 -27.43 23.73
C GLU A 283 48.74 -26.62 23.63
N MET A 284 48.65 -25.29 23.70
CA MET A 284 49.83 -24.43 23.68
C MET A 284 50.65 -24.53 24.97
N LYS A 285 50.03 -24.61 26.15
CA LYS A 285 50.75 -24.89 27.41
C LYS A 285 51.49 -26.24 27.35
N LYS A 286 50.87 -27.30 26.81
CA LYS A 286 51.53 -28.60 26.61
C LYS A 286 52.74 -28.50 25.68
N LYS A 287 52.57 -27.87 24.50
CA LYS A 287 53.66 -27.66 23.53
C LYS A 287 54.79 -26.83 24.14
N HIS A 288 54.44 -25.80 24.91
CA HIS A 288 55.40 -24.95 25.60
C HIS A 288 56.23 -25.73 26.63
N ALA A 289 55.59 -26.55 27.47
CA ALA A 289 56.26 -27.41 28.44
C ALA A 289 57.17 -28.47 27.79
N GLN A 290 56.71 -29.11 26.70
CA GLN A 290 57.51 -30.09 25.94
C GLN A 290 58.78 -29.46 25.35
N ARG A 291 58.68 -28.24 24.83
CA ARG A 291 59.82 -27.49 24.27
C ARG A 291 60.85 -27.13 25.34
N LYS A 292 60.41 -26.81 26.56
CA LYS A 292 61.30 -26.54 27.70
C LYS A 292 62.11 -27.78 28.09
N MET A 293 61.49 -28.96 28.07
CA MET A 293 62.19 -30.23 28.29
C MET A 293 63.22 -30.53 27.18
N GLN A 294 62.97 -30.12 25.94
CA GLN A 294 63.91 -30.30 24.82
C GLN A 294 65.06 -29.28 24.83
N ASN A 295 64.80 -28.01 25.17
CA ASN A 295 65.83 -26.96 25.23
C ASN A 295 66.81 -27.12 26.41
N ASN A 296 66.39 -27.73 27.53
CA ASN A 296 67.30 -28.03 28.63
C ASN A 296 68.32 -29.15 28.31
N ASN A 297 68.14 -29.89 27.21
CA ASN A 297 69.02 -31.00 26.84
C ASN A 297 70.03 -30.67 25.72
N ASN A 298 69.89 -29.54 25.01
CA ASN A 298 70.74 -29.21 23.87
C ASN A 298 71.22 -27.74 23.93
N ASP A 299 72.44 -27.54 24.44
CA ASP A 299 73.18 -26.26 24.43
C ASP A 299 73.88 -25.95 23.09
N ILE A 300 73.59 -26.69 22.00
CA ILE A 300 74.31 -26.54 20.73
C ILE A 300 73.31 -26.71 19.57
N ASP A 301 72.79 -25.60 19.04
CA ASP A 301 72.57 -25.43 17.60
C ASP A 301 72.15 -24.00 17.27
N ALA A 302 73.16 -23.18 16.96
CA ALA A 302 73.04 -21.79 16.57
C ALA A 302 72.56 -21.58 15.11
N ASN A 303 71.92 -22.57 14.47
CA ASN A 303 71.55 -22.49 13.04
C ASN A 303 70.15 -22.99 12.66
N ASN A 304 69.25 -23.26 13.61
CA ASN A 304 67.84 -23.47 13.28
C ASN A 304 67.11 -22.12 13.19
N GLY A 305 66.52 -21.84 12.02
CA GLY A 305 65.89 -20.57 11.66
C GLY A 305 65.04 -19.97 12.77
N LYS A 306 65.17 -18.64 12.95
CA LYS A 306 64.45 -17.85 13.96
C LYS A 306 62.96 -18.27 14.04
N ARG A 307 62.60 -18.96 15.13
CA ARG A 307 61.22 -19.38 15.41
C ARG A 307 60.30 -18.17 15.54
N LEU A 308 59.11 -18.29 14.95
CA LEU A 308 58.00 -17.34 15.08
C LEU A 308 57.57 -17.25 16.56
N LYS A 309 57.95 -16.16 17.26
CA LYS A 309 57.42 -15.86 18.60
C LYS A 309 56.07 -15.17 18.45
N VAL A 310 55.00 -15.95 18.58
CA VAL A 310 53.61 -15.48 18.52
C VAL A 310 53.15 -14.89 19.87
N PHE A 311 52.00 -14.23 19.86
CA PHE A 311 51.42 -13.58 21.04
C PHE A 311 51.25 -14.51 22.24
N LEU A 312 50.65 -15.68 22.06
CA LEU A 312 50.41 -16.60 23.17
C LEU A 312 51.71 -17.18 23.76
N ASP A 313 52.68 -17.52 22.91
CA ASP A 313 54.00 -17.97 23.37
C ASP A 313 54.70 -16.87 24.19
N THR A 314 54.62 -15.61 23.74
CA THR A 314 55.21 -14.46 24.46
C THR A 314 54.49 -14.21 25.79
N LEU A 315 53.17 -14.37 25.83
CA LEU A 315 52.39 -14.21 27.06
C LEU A 315 52.76 -15.27 28.10
N LEU A 316 52.99 -16.52 27.67
CA LEU A 316 53.46 -17.61 28.53
C LEU A 316 54.90 -17.35 29.03
N ASP A 317 55.82 -16.95 28.14
CA ASP A 317 57.20 -16.56 28.50
C ASP A 317 57.21 -15.45 29.57
N LEU A 318 56.39 -14.42 29.39
CA LEU A 318 56.29 -13.28 30.32
C LEU A 318 55.69 -13.69 31.67
N ASN A 319 54.71 -14.60 31.67
CA ASN A 319 54.12 -15.10 32.91
C ASN A 319 55.16 -15.87 33.73
N GLU A 320 55.97 -16.71 33.09
CA GLU A 320 57.09 -17.41 33.73
C GLU A 320 58.21 -16.45 34.18
N SER A 321 58.41 -15.34 33.48
CA SER A 321 59.40 -14.30 33.81
C SER A 321 58.95 -13.33 34.93
N GLY A 322 57.83 -13.61 35.60
CA GLY A 322 57.34 -12.85 36.76
C GLY A 322 56.23 -11.83 36.48
N ALA A 323 55.55 -11.89 35.32
CA ALA A 323 54.39 -11.03 35.04
C ALA A 323 53.10 -11.46 35.79
N ASN A 324 53.04 -12.68 36.34
CA ASN A 324 51.98 -13.24 37.20
C ASN A 324 50.54 -13.06 36.67
N PHE A 325 50.30 -13.37 35.39
CA PHE A 325 48.96 -13.53 34.85
C PHE A 325 48.28 -14.78 35.41
N SER A 326 47.04 -14.64 35.86
CA SER A 326 46.20 -15.79 36.20
C SER A 326 45.75 -16.55 34.94
N ASP A 327 45.38 -17.81 35.10
CA ASP A 327 44.83 -18.62 33.99
C ASP A 327 43.57 -18.00 33.37
N GLU A 328 42.77 -17.30 34.17
CA GLU A 328 41.61 -16.56 33.67
C GLU A 328 42.03 -15.33 32.87
N GLU A 329 43.06 -14.60 33.30
CA GLU A 329 43.57 -13.44 32.56
C GLU A 329 44.17 -13.83 31.23
N ILE A 330 44.91 -14.95 31.19
CA ILE A 330 45.43 -15.52 29.94
C ILE A 330 44.27 -15.88 29.01
N ARG A 331 43.24 -16.55 29.54
CA ARG A 331 42.04 -16.90 28.76
C ARG A 331 41.35 -15.66 28.20
N ASP A 332 41.14 -14.65 29.03
CA ASP A 332 40.43 -13.43 28.65
C ASP A 332 41.18 -12.65 27.56
N GLU A 333 42.52 -12.61 27.60
CA GLU A 333 43.34 -12.01 26.53
C GLU A 333 43.32 -12.84 25.24
N VAL A 334 43.40 -14.17 25.33
CA VAL A 334 43.29 -15.06 24.15
C VAL A 334 41.94 -14.89 23.46
N VAL A 335 40.85 -14.91 24.22
CA VAL A 335 39.49 -14.68 23.71
C VAL A 335 39.40 -13.30 23.05
N THR A 336 39.93 -12.27 23.71
CA THR A 336 39.94 -10.89 23.18
C THR A 336 40.67 -10.78 21.85
N MET A 337 41.83 -11.42 21.70
CA MET A 337 42.60 -11.39 20.45
C MET A 337 41.92 -12.20 19.34
N MET A 338 41.37 -13.38 19.65
CA MET A 338 40.66 -14.20 18.67
C MET A 338 39.46 -13.45 18.09
N ILE A 339 38.59 -12.91 18.95
CA ILE A 339 37.40 -12.15 18.53
C ILE A 339 37.81 -10.86 17.80
N GLY A 340 38.76 -10.11 18.36
CA GLY A 340 39.21 -8.85 17.81
C GLY A 340 39.87 -8.98 16.44
N GLY A 341 40.60 -10.07 16.19
CA GLY A 341 41.35 -10.28 14.94
C GLY A 341 40.57 -11.00 13.83
N SER A 342 39.56 -11.81 14.16
CA SER A 342 38.78 -12.55 13.15
C SER A 342 37.55 -11.78 12.69
N GLU A 343 36.65 -11.44 13.61
CA GLU A 343 35.31 -10.93 13.30
C GLU A 343 35.37 -9.54 12.66
N THR A 344 36.26 -8.68 13.15
CA THR A 344 36.37 -7.30 12.65
C THR A 344 36.93 -7.24 11.22
N SER A 345 37.98 -8.02 10.93
CA SER A 345 38.56 -8.15 9.59
C SER A 345 37.54 -8.73 8.63
N THR A 346 36.82 -9.78 9.05
CA THR A 346 35.79 -10.43 8.22
C THR A 346 34.71 -9.47 7.76
N ILE A 347 34.15 -8.66 8.67
CA ILE A 347 33.12 -7.68 8.31
C ILE A 347 33.68 -6.67 7.30
N THR A 348 34.92 -6.23 7.50
CA THR A 348 35.59 -5.25 6.63
C THR A 348 35.85 -5.83 5.24
N ASP A 349 36.40 -7.04 5.16
CA ASP A 349 36.65 -7.75 3.92
C ASP A 349 35.35 -7.97 3.13
N CYS A 350 34.29 -8.41 3.80
CA CYS A 350 32.98 -8.62 3.18
C CYS A 350 32.41 -7.32 2.59
N PHE A 351 32.45 -6.22 3.35
CA PHE A 351 32.01 -4.92 2.82
C PHE A 351 32.91 -4.42 1.69
N CYS A 352 34.23 -4.63 1.76
CA CYS A 352 35.16 -4.16 0.74
C CYS A 352 34.93 -4.91 -0.58
N ILE A 353 34.85 -6.24 -0.53
CA ILE A 353 34.55 -7.06 -1.71
C ILE A 353 33.17 -6.72 -2.27
N LEU A 354 32.17 -6.46 -1.40
CA LEU A 354 30.86 -6.00 -1.82
C LEU A 354 30.93 -4.63 -2.53
N MET A 355 31.70 -3.66 -2.01
CA MET A 355 31.86 -2.36 -2.67
C MET A 355 32.54 -2.50 -4.04
N LEU A 356 33.54 -3.36 -4.17
CA LEU A 356 34.19 -3.65 -5.45
C LEU A 356 33.24 -4.38 -6.42
N ALA A 357 32.34 -5.24 -5.92
CA ALA A 357 31.32 -5.87 -6.73
C ALA A 357 30.25 -4.88 -7.23
N ILE A 358 29.90 -3.87 -6.41
CA ILE A 358 28.94 -2.80 -6.77
C ILE A 358 29.55 -1.80 -7.76
N HIS A 359 30.87 -1.61 -7.71
CA HIS A 359 31.63 -0.66 -8.52
C HIS A 359 32.66 -1.38 -9.41
N PRO A 360 32.23 -2.04 -10.51
CA PRO A 360 33.14 -2.73 -11.43
C PRO A 360 34.26 -1.82 -11.95
N GLU A 361 33.97 -0.54 -12.20
CA GLU A 361 34.97 0.43 -12.65
C GLU A 361 36.09 0.68 -11.63
N ILE A 362 35.81 0.49 -10.34
CA ILE A 362 36.80 0.56 -9.27
C ILE A 362 37.50 -0.79 -9.11
N GLN A 363 36.78 -1.90 -9.27
CA GLN A 363 37.35 -3.25 -9.27
C GLN A 363 38.40 -3.42 -10.37
N ASP A 364 38.10 -2.94 -11.59
CA ASP A 364 39.02 -2.97 -12.74
C ASP A 364 40.29 -2.18 -12.43
N LYS A 365 40.17 -0.98 -11.85
CA LYS A 365 41.34 -0.18 -11.42
C LYS A 365 42.19 -0.87 -10.35
N VAL A 366 41.54 -1.54 -9.39
CA VAL A 366 42.25 -2.33 -8.37
C VAL A 366 42.93 -3.53 -9.02
N TYR A 367 42.28 -4.18 -9.98
CA TYR A 367 42.86 -5.28 -10.75
C TYR A 367 44.06 -4.82 -11.57
N ASP A 368 43.97 -3.67 -12.26
CA ASP A 368 45.08 -3.07 -13.00
C ASP A 368 46.28 -2.79 -12.08
N GLU A 369 46.06 -2.19 -10.89
CA GLU A 369 47.12 -2.00 -9.88
C GLU A 369 47.76 -3.33 -9.47
N ILE A 370 46.94 -4.35 -9.20
CA ILE A 370 47.41 -5.68 -8.83
C ILE A 370 48.21 -6.31 -9.99
N PHE A 371 47.74 -6.17 -11.22
CA PHE A 371 48.38 -6.69 -12.42
C PHE A 371 49.73 -6.00 -12.69
N GLU A 372 49.82 -4.69 -12.50
CA GLU A 372 51.08 -3.95 -12.60
C GLU A 372 52.12 -4.40 -11.57
N VAL A 373 51.69 -4.77 -10.36
CA VAL A 373 52.58 -5.20 -9.28
C VAL A 373 53.04 -6.66 -9.45
N PHE A 374 52.14 -7.57 -9.84
CA PHE A 374 52.39 -9.02 -9.82
C PHE A 374 52.46 -9.69 -11.20
N GLY A 375 51.99 -9.03 -12.27
CA GLY A 375 51.84 -9.60 -13.61
C GLY A 375 50.88 -10.80 -13.68
N ASP A 376 51.07 -11.66 -14.67
CA ASP A 376 50.31 -12.91 -14.89
C ASP A 376 50.72 -14.08 -13.97
N GLY A 377 51.75 -13.92 -13.14
CA GLY A 377 52.30 -15.03 -12.34
C GLY A 377 51.50 -15.31 -11.06
N ASP A 378 51.47 -16.55 -10.56
CA ASP A 378 50.93 -16.93 -9.22
C ASP A 378 51.98 -16.75 -8.09
N GLN A 379 52.67 -15.61 -8.08
CA GLN A 379 53.71 -15.33 -7.08
C GLN A 379 53.09 -15.07 -5.70
N THR A 380 53.78 -15.53 -4.64
CA THR A 380 53.42 -15.27 -3.23
C THR A 380 53.59 -13.79 -2.92
N ILE A 381 52.58 -13.19 -2.27
CA ILE A 381 52.62 -11.77 -1.91
C ILE A 381 53.64 -11.55 -0.78
N THR A 382 54.55 -10.59 -0.95
CA THR A 382 55.54 -10.20 0.07
C THR A 382 55.18 -8.87 0.74
N ILE A 383 55.90 -8.49 1.80
CA ILE A 383 55.67 -7.20 2.47
C ILE A 383 55.90 -6.01 1.53
N GLU A 384 56.95 -6.07 0.71
CA GLU A 384 57.30 -5.00 -0.23
C GLU A 384 56.17 -4.76 -1.22
N ASP A 385 55.51 -5.82 -1.69
CA ASP A 385 54.38 -5.71 -2.61
C ASP A 385 53.16 -5.06 -1.96
N THR A 386 52.87 -5.35 -0.69
CA THR A 386 51.75 -4.71 0.02
C THR A 386 51.91 -3.19 0.18
N THR A 387 53.13 -2.67 0.11
CA THR A 387 53.37 -1.21 0.12
C THR A 387 53.06 -0.55 -1.21
N LYS A 388 53.08 -1.30 -2.31
CA LYS A 388 52.77 -0.84 -3.67
C LYS A 388 51.27 -0.84 -3.97
N LEU A 389 50.48 -1.66 -3.27
CA LEU A 389 49.01 -1.72 -3.34
C LEU A 389 48.36 -0.52 -2.63
N VAL A 390 48.51 0.67 -3.22
CA VAL A 390 48.07 1.95 -2.64
C VAL A 390 46.58 2.15 -2.84
N TYR A 391 46.07 1.95 -4.05
CA TYR A 391 44.67 2.12 -4.42
C TYR A 391 43.77 1.07 -3.77
N LEU A 392 44.23 -0.18 -3.64
CA LEU A 392 43.53 -1.18 -2.81
C LEU A 392 43.42 -0.72 -1.34
N GLU A 393 44.46 -0.10 -0.78
CA GLU A 393 44.37 0.45 0.58
C GLU A 393 43.36 1.58 0.68
N GLN A 394 43.29 2.45 -0.33
CA GLN A 394 42.30 3.52 -0.41
C GLN A 394 40.89 2.95 -0.44
N CYS A 395 40.65 1.88 -1.20
CA CYS A 395 39.36 1.17 -1.23
C CYS A 395 38.99 0.58 0.13
N ILE A 396 39.94 -0.06 0.83
CA ILE A 396 39.72 -0.59 2.19
C ILE A 396 39.39 0.55 3.17
N ARG A 397 40.10 1.67 3.08
CA ARG A 397 39.88 2.85 3.95
C ARG A 397 38.55 3.54 3.67
N GLU A 398 38.15 3.66 2.40
CA GLU A 398 36.84 4.20 2.00
C GLU A 398 35.71 3.28 2.44
N THR A 399 35.91 1.97 2.37
CA THR A 399 34.99 0.98 2.94
C THR A 399 34.82 1.18 4.44
N LEU A 400 35.92 1.32 5.19
CA LEU A 400 35.90 1.60 6.64
C LEU A 400 35.36 2.99 6.99
N ARG A 401 35.36 3.93 6.03
CA ARG A 401 34.75 5.25 6.18
C ARG A 401 33.23 5.14 6.15
N LEU A 402 32.68 4.53 5.10
CA LEU A 402 31.24 4.31 4.95
C LEU A 402 30.71 3.32 5.99
N TYR A 403 31.44 2.24 6.20
CA TYR A 403 31.04 1.10 7.03
C TYR A 403 32.07 0.81 8.13
N PRO A 404 32.23 1.68 9.14
CA PRO A 404 33.14 1.42 10.26
C PRO A 404 32.63 0.26 11.11
N THR A 405 33.43 -0.80 11.23
CA THR A 405 33.09 -2.03 11.95
C THR A 405 32.71 -1.81 13.41
N ALA A 406 33.32 -0.83 14.08
CA ALA A 406 32.96 -0.38 15.43
C ALA A 406 32.35 1.04 15.37
N PRO A 407 31.02 1.18 15.21
CA PRO A 407 30.39 2.47 14.92
C PRO A 407 30.27 3.39 16.15
N LEU A 408 30.38 2.84 17.37
CA LEU A 408 30.28 3.58 18.63
C LEU A 408 31.33 3.07 19.64
N LEU A 409 32.07 3.98 20.26
CA LEU A 409 33.06 3.71 21.30
C LEU A 409 32.73 4.52 22.55
N LEU A 410 32.68 3.89 23.73
CA LEU A 410 32.33 4.59 24.97
C LEU A 410 33.55 4.85 25.85
N ARG A 411 33.66 6.07 26.39
CA ARG A 411 34.65 6.46 27.42
C ARG A 411 33.96 7.10 28.59
N GLN A 412 34.43 6.84 29.81
CA GLN A 412 33.93 7.49 31.01
C GLN A 412 34.98 8.48 31.54
N LEU A 413 34.56 9.72 31.76
CA LEU A 413 35.44 10.75 32.29
C LEU A 413 35.72 10.52 33.79
N GLN A 414 37.00 10.47 34.15
CA GLN A 414 37.47 10.38 35.53
C GLN A 414 37.63 11.74 36.19
N ASP A 415 37.68 12.81 35.40
CA ASP A 415 37.76 14.20 35.84
C ASP A 415 37.07 15.12 34.84
N ASN A 416 36.87 16.38 35.24
CA ASN A 416 36.30 17.39 34.35
C ASN A 416 37.24 17.63 33.15
N VAL A 417 36.66 17.64 31.95
CA VAL A 417 37.36 17.87 30.67
C VAL A 417 36.66 18.98 29.89
N LYS A 418 37.44 19.95 29.42
CA LYS A 418 36.96 21.04 28.57
C LYS A 418 37.03 20.63 27.11
N ILE A 419 35.90 20.70 26.40
CA ILE A 419 35.82 20.43 24.96
C ILE A 419 35.97 21.74 24.16
N HIS A 420 36.43 21.62 22.92
CA HIS A 420 36.63 22.75 22.01
C HIS A 420 35.29 23.32 21.54
N SER A 421 34.37 22.44 21.15
CA SER A 421 33.01 22.84 20.76
C SER A 421 32.24 23.43 21.96
N ASP A 422 31.62 24.59 21.75
CA ASP A 422 30.83 25.36 22.73
C ASP A 422 31.55 25.83 24.01
N ASN A 423 32.89 25.67 24.10
CA ASN A 423 33.69 26.05 25.26
C ASN A 423 33.19 25.43 26.59
N GLN A 424 32.49 24.29 26.52
CA GLN A 424 31.84 23.65 27.65
C GLN A 424 32.80 22.73 28.42
N THR A 425 32.56 22.58 29.73
CA THR A 425 33.30 21.63 30.58
C THR A 425 32.40 20.44 30.89
N LEU A 426 32.78 19.27 30.38
CA LEU A 426 32.14 18.00 30.69
C LEU A 426 32.54 17.57 32.12
N PRO A 427 31.58 17.25 32.99
CA PRO A 427 31.86 16.88 34.36
C PRO A 427 32.38 15.44 34.48
N LYS A 428 33.09 15.16 35.58
CA LYS A 428 33.45 13.80 35.99
C LYS A 428 32.23 12.88 36.00
N GLY A 429 32.39 11.68 35.46
CA GLY A 429 31.33 10.67 35.38
C GLY A 429 30.51 10.70 34.10
N THR A 430 30.64 11.73 33.25
CA THR A 430 30.02 11.74 31.91
C THR A 430 30.56 10.62 31.04
N ILE A 431 29.67 9.96 30.29
CA ILE A 431 30.04 8.95 29.30
C ILE A 431 30.10 9.61 27.92
N CYS A 432 31.30 9.71 27.35
CA CYS A 432 31.51 10.21 26.00
C CYS A 432 31.25 9.09 24.98
N ILE A 433 30.33 9.31 24.05
CA ILE A 433 30.08 8.45 22.89
C ILE A 433 30.91 8.97 21.72
N ILE A 434 32.02 8.32 21.43
CA ILE A 434 32.83 8.57 20.25
C ILE A 434 32.20 7.81 19.08
N SER A 435 31.86 8.50 17.99
CA SER A 435 31.16 7.91 16.87
C SER A 435 31.95 8.02 15.57
N PRO A 436 32.73 6.97 15.19
CA PRO A 436 33.36 6.90 13.88
C PRO A 436 32.36 7.07 12.74
N ILE A 437 31.20 6.42 12.79
CA ILE A 437 30.18 6.51 11.73
C ILE A 437 29.75 7.95 11.46
N CYS A 438 29.60 8.79 12.49
CA CYS A 438 29.19 10.18 12.28
C CYS A 438 30.36 11.06 11.83
N THR A 439 31.54 10.87 12.44
CA THR A 439 32.76 11.60 12.09
C THR A 439 33.13 11.41 10.62
N HIS A 440 33.00 10.17 10.12
CA HIS A 440 33.33 9.78 8.76
C HIS A 440 32.32 10.28 7.71
N HIS A 441 31.18 10.80 8.14
CA HIS A 441 30.11 11.32 7.29
C HIS A 441 29.90 12.84 7.46
N ILE A 442 30.84 13.56 8.10
CA ILE A 442 30.83 15.02 8.18
C ILE A 442 31.06 15.61 6.77
N PRO A 443 30.09 16.34 6.18
CA PRO A 443 30.21 16.89 4.83
C PRO A 443 31.38 17.87 4.66
N GLU A 444 31.76 18.56 5.75
CA GLU A 444 32.90 19.49 5.77
C GLU A 444 34.26 18.77 5.59
N LEU A 445 34.34 17.49 5.98
CA LEU A 445 35.55 16.67 5.88
C LEU A 445 35.53 15.72 4.66
N TYR A 446 34.33 15.33 4.23
CA TYR A 446 34.10 14.39 3.13
C TYR A 446 32.97 14.91 2.22
N PRO A 447 33.30 15.49 1.06
CA PRO A 447 32.31 15.88 0.06
C PRO A 447 31.50 14.65 -0.40
N ASN A 448 30.18 14.78 -0.50
CA ASN A 448 29.27 13.66 -0.78
C ASN A 448 29.51 12.45 0.15
N PRO A 449 29.29 12.60 1.47
CA PRO A 449 29.73 11.64 2.47
C PRO A 449 29.12 10.24 2.31
N TRP A 450 28.02 10.09 1.58
CA TRP A 450 27.34 8.81 1.36
C TRP A 450 27.72 8.11 0.04
N SER A 451 28.52 8.73 -0.83
CA SER A 451 29.06 8.06 -2.03
C SER A 451 30.35 7.32 -1.72
N TYR A 452 30.58 6.19 -2.38
CA TYR A 452 31.85 5.45 -2.33
C TYR A 452 32.85 6.09 -3.28
N ASN A 453 33.92 6.68 -2.74
CA ASN A 453 34.98 7.30 -3.53
C ASN A 453 36.37 7.05 -2.90
N PRO A 454 37.18 6.10 -3.43
CA PRO A 454 38.53 5.81 -2.94
C PRO A 454 39.48 7.02 -2.96
N ASP A 455 39.32 7.95 -3.91
CA ASP A 455 40.16 9.16 -4.06
C ASP A 455 40.08 10.09 -2.83
N ASN A 456 39.07 9.90 -1.98
CA ASN A 456 39.02 10.54 -0.66
C ASN A 456 40.27 10.24 0.18
N PHE A 457 40.96 9.13 -0.07
CA PHE A 457 42.16 8.69 0.66
C PHE A 457 43.47 8.92 -0.10
N ASP A 458 43.44 9.76 -1.14
CA ASP A 458 44.66 10.27 -1.75
C ASP A 458 45.56 11.00 -0.76
N ALA A 459 46.87 10.89 -0.97
CA ALA A 459 47.88 11.43 -0.07
C ALA A 459 47.70 12.94 0.16
N GLU A 460 47.29 13.70 -0.87
CA GLU A 460 47.00 15.13 -0.74
C GLU A 460 45.74 15.42 0.08
N ASN A 461 44.66 14.67 -0.17
CA ASN A 461 43.37 14.84 0.51
C ASN A 461 43.47 14.45 1.99
N VAL A 462 44.25 13.41 2.32
CA VAL A 462 44.53 13.02 3.70
C VAL A 462 45.35 14.09 4.43
N LYS A 463 46.38 14.66 3.78
CA LYS A 463 47.21 15.72 4.39
C LYS A 463 46.43 17.00 4.73
N LYS A 464 45.42 17.34 3.93
CA LYS A 464 44.57 18.54 4.13
C LYS A 464 43.60 18.42 5.32
N ARG A 465 43.31 17.20 5.79
CA ARG A 465 42.31 16.95 6.84
C ARG A 465 42.92 16.80 8.23
N HIS A 466 42.09 17.00 9.24
CA HIS A 466 42.48 16.77 10.63
C HIS A 466 42.82 15.29 10.89
N LYS A 467 43.85 15.00 11.70
CA LYS A 467 44.31 13.61 11.97
C LYS A 467 43.23 12.69 12.57
N TYR A 468 42.25 13.28 13.26
CA TYR A 468 41.11 12.58 13.87
C TYR A 468 39.85 12.62 13.00
N SER A 469 39.95 12.98 11.71
CA SER A 469 38.83 12.90 10.76
C SER A 469 38.50 11.45 10.36
N PHE A 470 39.47 10.54 10.44
CA PHE A 470 39.31 9.11 10.17
C PHE A 470 39.79 8.29 11.37
N ILE A 471 38.86 7.66 12.08
CA ILE A 471 39.07 6.95 13.34
C ILE A 471 38.47 5.54 13.32
N ALA A 472 38.49 4.86 12.17
CA ALA A 472 38.03 3.47 12.02
C ALA A 472 38.71 2.51 13.01
N PHE A 473 39.99 2.75 13.32
CA PHE A 473 40.78 1.99 14.28
C PHE A 473 40.91 2.67 15.64
N SER A 474 40.02 3.62 15.94
CA SER A 474 40.13 4.54 17.09
C SER A 474 41.40 5.39 17.04
N GLY A 475 41.69 6.15 18.10
CA GLY A 475 42.89 6.97 18.22
C GLY A 475 43.40 7.07 19.66
N GLY A 476 44.60 7.63 19.82
CA GLY A 476 45.25 7.81 21.12
C GLY A 476 45.73 6.50 21.77
N PRO A 477 45.99 6.48 23.09
CA PRO A 477 46.59 5.33 23.80
C PRO A 477 45.76 4.04 23.72
N ARG A 478 44.43 4.16 23.52
CA ARG A 478 43.48 3.05 23.37
C ARG A 478 43.18 2.70 21.91
N GLY A 479 44.01 3.15 20.96
CA GLY A 479 43.92 2.78 19.55
C GLY A 479 44.05 1.27 19.33
N CYS A 480 43.52 0.79 18.20
CA CYS A 480 43.58 -0.63 17.84
C CYS A 480 45.03 -1.13 17.84
N LEU A 481 45.28 -2.26 18.54
CA LEU A 481 46.62 -2.84 18.56
C LEU A 481 46.97 -3.52 17.23
N GLY A 482 45.97 -4.18 16.63
CA GLY A 482 46.12 -4.98 15.43
C GLY A 482 45.95 -4.20 14.12
N TYR A 483 45.92 -2.87 14.12
CA TYR A 483 45.66 -2.08 12.90
C TYR A 483 46.56 -2.48 11.72
N LYS A 484 47.88 -2.57 11.95
CA LYS A 484 48.85 -2.93 10.90
C LYS A 484 48.65 -4.37 10.42
N HIS A 485 48.44 -5.29 11.36
CA HIS A 485 48.14 -6.70 11.05
C HIS A 485 46.89 -6.80 10.18
N ALA A 486 45.82 -6.10 10.57
CA ALA A 486 44.54 -6.11 9.87
C ALA A 486 44.68 -5.58 8.43
N ILE A 487 45.25 -4.39 8.22
CA ILE A 487 45.41 -3.82 6.87
C ILE A 487 46.24 -4.74 5.96
N VAL A 488 47.35 -5.29 6.45
CA VAL A 488 48.18 -6.22 5.67
C VAL A 488 47.42 -7.50 5.35
N SER A 489 46.74 -8.10 6.34
CA SER A 489 45.93 -9.30 6.16
C SER A 489 44.82 -9.09 5.12
N MET A 490 44.08 -7.98 5.19
CA MET A 490 43.02 -7.65 4.23
C MET A 490 43.59 -7.43 2.82
N LYS A 491 44.73 -6.72 2.68
CA LYS A 491 45.38 -6.52 1.38
C LYS A 491 45.78 -7.85 0.75
N VAL A 492 46.42 -8.75 1.50
CA VAL A 492 46.84 -10.05 0.99
C VAL A 492 45.62 -10.89 0.59
N LEU A 493 44.59 -10.94 1.43
CA LEU A 493 43.37 -11.71 1.18
C LEU A 493 42.62 -11.19 -0.05
N ILE A 494 42.33 -9.89 -0.11
CA ILE A 494 41.58 -9.27 -1.22
C ILE A 494 42.40 -9.29 -2.51
N SER A 495 43.71 -9.04 -2.46
CA SER A 495 44.56 -9.14 -3.65
C SER A 495 44.62 -10.57 -4.19
N THR A 496 44.77 -11.56 -3.32
CA THR A 496 44.74 -12.98 -3.73
C THR A 496 43.38 -13.37 -4.32
N PHE A 497 42.29 -12.84 -3.75
CA PHE A 497 40.93 -13.02 -4.27
C PHE A 497 40.78 -12.42 -5.67
N LEU A 498 41.14 -11.15 -5.87
CA LEU A 498 40.99 -10.43 -7.14
C LEU A 498 41.96 -10.90 -8.24
N ARG A 499 43.09 -11.53 -7.90
CA ARG A 499 43.98 -12.16 -8.90
C ARG A 499 43.39 -13.41 -9.52
N ASN A 500 42.58 -14.13 -8.74
CA ASN A 500 42.00 -15.40 -9.17
C ASN A 500 40.58 -15.23 -9.69
N TYR A 501 39.86 -14.21 -9.21
CA TYR A 501 38.45 -14.04 -9.46
C TYR A 501 38.00 -12.58 -9.60
N SER A 502 37.07 -12.33 -10.51
CA SER A 502 36.25 -11.13 -10.53
C SER A 502 34.94 -11.39 -9.77
N VAL A 503 34.41 -10.37 -9.11
CA VAL A 503 33.20 -10.48 -8.28
C VAL A 503 32.11 -9.54 -8.78
N HIS A 504 30.89 -10.05 -8.82
CA HIS A 504 29.71 -9.33 -9.29
C HIS A 504 28.56 -9.46 -8.30
N THR A 505 27.73 -8.43 -8.21
CA THR A 505 26.52 -8.45 -7.39
C THR A 505 25.41 -7.59 -8.00
N ASP A 506 24.16 -8.02 -7.81
CA ASP A 506 22.97 -7.23 -8.14
C ASP A 506 22.56 -6.27 -7.01
N ILE A 507 23.20 -6.38 -5.84
CA ILE A 507 22.91 -5.56 -4.66
C ILE A 507 23.30 -4.11 -4.95
N LYS A 508 22.42 -3.14 -4.68
CA LYS A 508 22.76 -1.71 -4.78
C LYS A 508 23.14 -1.16 -3.41
N LEU A 509 23.90 -0.06 -3.39
CA LEU A 509 24.26 0.64 -2.15
C LEU A 509 23.02 0.99 -1.28
N SER A 510 21.89 1.34 -1.91
CA SER A 510 20.61 1.65 -1.23
C SER A 510 19.95 0.45 -0.54
N ASP A 511 20.31 -0.77 -0.93
CA ASP A 511 19.69 -1.99 -0.44
C ASP A 511 20.37 -2.49 0.84
N ILE A 512 21.58 -1.97 1.15
CA ILE A 512 22.37 -2.32 2.32
C ILE A 512 21.70 -1.76 3.57
N LYS A 513 21.13 -2.65 4.37
CA LYS A 513 20.52 -2.34 5.66
C LYS A 513 21.47 -2.73 6.78
N LEU A 514 21.69 -1.82 7.73
CA LEU A 514 22.66 -1.98 8.81
C LEU A 514 21.95 -2.31 10.14
N LYS A 515 22.53 -3.21 10.93
CA LYS A 515 22.11 -3.51 12.30
C LYS A 515 23.24 -3.25 13.30
N LEU A 516 22.87 -2.81 14.51
CA LEU A 516 23.81 -2.59 15.61
C LEU A 516 23.89 -3.83 16.48
N ASP A 517 24.99 -4.56 16.38
CA ASP A 517 25.44 -5.46 17.43
C ASP A 517 26.65 -4.82 18.12
N LEU A 518 27.50 -5.60 18.80
CA LEU A 518 28.79 -5.11 19.31
C LEU A 518 29.61 -4.46 18.19
N LEU A 519 29.46 -5.00 16.98
CA LEU A 519 29.99 -4.51 15.71
C LEU A 519 28.82 -4.19 14.76
N MET A 520 29.09 -3.35 13.78
CA MET A 520 28.12 -3.05 12.73
C MET A 520 28.06 -4.20 11.74
N ARG A 521 26.85 -4.67 11.43
CA ARG A 521 26.61 -5.79 10.50
C ARG A 521 25.56 -5.44 9.46
N SER A 522 25.63 -6.05 8.29
CA SER A 522 24.53 -6.04 7.32
C SER A 522 23.40 -6.93 7.84
N SER A 523 22.15 -6.49 7.70
CA SER A 523 20.97 -7.36 7.90
C SER A 523 20.72 -8.28 6.72
N ASN A 524 21.27 -7.96 5.56
CA ASN A 524 21.18 -8.78 4.35
C ASN A 524 22.40 -9.68 4.22
N VAL A 525 22.23 -10.86 3.62
CA VAL A 525 23.31 -11.80 3.32
C VAL A 525 24.20 -11.24 2.22
N PHE A 526 25.52 -11.46 2.31
CA PHE A 526 26.52 -11.00 1.34
C PHE A 526 26.52 -11.90 0.09
N ASN A 527 25.39 -11.91 -0.62
CA ASN A 527 25.19 -12.72 -1.82
C ASN A 527 25.99 -12.14 -2.99
N MET A 528 27.01 -12.88 -3.43
CA MET A 528 27.92 -12.49 -4.51
C MET A 528 28.12 -13.63 -5.51
N GLU A 529 28.41 -13.27 -6.77
CA GLU A 529 28.80 -14.19 -7.84
C GLU A 529 30.28 -13.98 -8.18
N VAL A 530 31.00 -15.06 -8.46
CA VAL A 530 32.45 -15.06 -8.66
C VAL A 530 32.76 -15.68 -10.03
N SER A 531 33.55 -14.99 -10.87
CA SER A 531 33.93 -15.42 -12.23
C SER A 531 35.46 -15.38 -12.43
N GLN A 532 35.97 -16.10 -13.44
CA GLN A 532 37.42 -16.16 -13.75
C GLN A 532 37.83 -15.37 -15.02
N ASP A 533 36.89 -14.79 -15.78
CA ASP A 533 37.21 -14.11 -17.03
C ASP A 533 37.49 -12.60 -16.82
N PHE A 534 38.71 -12.15 -17.15
CA PHE A 534 39.20 -10.78 -16.91
C PHE A 534 39.25 -9.85 -18.14
N TYR A 535 39.08 -10.35 -19.38
CA TYR A 535 39.07 -9.47 -20.57
C TYR A 535 38.01 -9.90 -21.59
N GLY A 536 36.99 -9.05 -21.75
CA GLY A 536 35.99 -9.18 -22.79
C GLY A 536 34.98 -8.06 -22.73
N THR A 537 35.19 -7.04 -23.58
CA THR A 537 34.24 -5.96 -23.90
C THR A 537 32.79 -6.35 -23.70
N SER A 538 32.06 -5.48 -23.00
CA SER A 538 30.60 -5.41 -22.91
C SER A 538 29.88 -6.08 -24.09
N LYS A 539 29.64 -7.37 -23.97
CA LYS A 539 28.60 -8.08 -24.69
C LYS A 539 27.86 -8.88 -23.65
N HIS A 540 26.79 -8.28 -23.16
CA HIS A 540 25.58 -9.02 -22.84
C HIS A 540 25.40 -10.14 -23.89
N SER A 541 25.70 -11.38 -23.52
CA SER A 541 25.18 -12.58 -24.19
C SER A 541 25.54 -13.86 -23.41
N ALA A 542 24.70 -14.17 -22.43
CA ALA A 542 24.15 -15.49 -22.11
C ALA A 542 25.02 -16.77 -22.28
N GLY A 543 25.23 -17.45 -21.15
CA GLY A 543 25.42 -18.91 -21.06
C GLY A 543 26.87 -19.35 -20.80
N GLY A 544 27.17 -20.32 -19.95
CA GLY A 544 26.30 -21.32 -19.36
C GLY A 544 27.01 -21.98 -18.19
N LEU A 545 26.28 -22.00 -17.10
CA LEU A 545 26.72 -22.47 -15.83
C LEU A 545 25.96 -23.77 -15.61
N GLN A 546 26.70 -24.88 -15.44
CA GLN A 546 26.18 -26.23 -15.19
C GLN A 546 25.60 -26.31 -13.78
N MET A 547 24.47 -25.64 -13.66
CA MET A 547 23.55 -25.67 -12.55
C MET A 547 22.80 -26.99 -12.50
N THR A 548 22.46 -27.39 -11.29
CA THR A 548 21.44 -28.40 -11.06
C THR A 548 20.08 -27.90 -11.59
N ILE A 549 19.19 -28.80 -12.01
CA ILE A 549 17.87 -28.45 -12.62
C ILE A 549 17.04 -27.52 -11.71
N SER A 550 17.19 -27.63 -10.39
CA SER A 550 16.57 -26.75 -9.38
C SER A 550 17.18 -25.35 -9.32
N GLU A 551 18.47 -25.19 -9.61
CA GLU A 551 19.09 -23.88 -9.70
C GLU A 551 18.74 -23.27 -11.06
N TRP A 552 18.79 -24.03 -12.18
CA TRP A 552 18.44 -23.50 -13.52
C TRP A 552 17.05 -22.90 -13.52
N THR A 553 16.10 -23.55 -12.84
CA THR A 553 14.76 -23.03 -12.69
C THR A 553 14.72 -21.74 -11.87
N VAL A 554 15.48 -21.62 -10.78
CA VAL A 554 15.52 -20.39 -9.96
C VAL A 554 16.18 -19.22 -10.70
N TYR A 555 17.27 -19.44 -11.45
CA TYR A 555 17.97 -18.37 -12.21
C TYR A 555 17.23 -17.95 -13.45
N VAL A 556 16.64 -18.90 -14.17
CA VAL A 556 15.75 -18.57 -15.27
C VAL A 556 14.56 -17.78 -14.72
N VAL A 557 13.99 -18.15 -13.58
CA VAL A 557 12.88 -17.40 -12.97
C VAL A 557 13.32 -16.01 -12.49
N LEU A 558 14.44 -15.87 -11.78
CA LEU A 558 14.94 -14.58 -11.29
C LEU A 558 15.42 -13.67 -12.41
N SER A 559 16.20 -14.17 -13.37
CA SER A 559 16.61 -13.44 -14.56
C SER A 559 15.40 -13.07 -15.42
N PHE A 560 14.41 -13.97 -15.55
CA PHE A 560 13.15 -13.65 -16.21
C PHE A 560 12.36 -12.57 -15.46
N ILE A 561 12.38 -12.55 -14.13
CA ILE A 561 11.73 -11.51 -13.31
C ILE A 561 12.45 -10.17 -13.48
N VAL A 562 13.78 -10.13 -13.41
CA VAL A 562 14.59 -8.90 -13.53
C VAL A 562 14.57 -8.37 -14.96
N LEU A 563 14.75 -9.23 -15.97
CA LEU A 563 14.58 -8.85 -17.38
C LEU A 563 13.14 -8.45 -17.66
N SER A 564 12.13 -9.13 -17.10
CA SER A 564 10.73 -8.69 -17.18
C SER A 564 10.56 -7.33 -16.52
N TRP A 565 11.22 -7.04 -15.41
CA TRP A 565 11.14 -5.76 -14.70
C TRP A 565 11.81 -4.63 -15.48
N CYS A 566 13.00 -4.85 -16.00
CA CYS A 566 13.72 -3.89 -16.85
C CYS A 566 12.98 -3.68 -18.18
N TYR A 567 12.50 -4.74 -18.83
CA TYR A 567 11.62 -4.66 -20.00
C TYR A 567 10.33 -3.91 -19.66
N PHE A 568 9.74 -4.17 -18.50
CA PHE A 568 8.54 -3.50 -18.03
C PHE A 568 8.79 -2.01 -17.82
N LYS A 569 9.87 -1.63 -17.14
CA LYS A 569 10.25 -0.21 -16.95
C LYS A 569 10.63 0.47 -18.26
N TRP A 570 11.35 -0.20 -19.14
CA TRP A 570 11.67 0.30 -20.48
C TRP A 570 10.40 0.55 -21.31
N LYS A 571 9.46 -0.39 -21.29
CA LYS A 571 8.14 -0.28 -21.93
C LYS A 571 7.29 0.83 -21.32
N GLN A 572 7.50 1.15 -20.04
CA GLN A 572 6.76 2.21 -19.34
C GLN A 572 7.34 3.61 -19.48
N ARG A 573 8.60 3.76 -19.91
CA ARG A 573 9.28 5.05 -20.12
C ARG A 573 8.45 6.13 -20.84
N PRO A 574 7.77 5.86 -21.98
CA PRO A 574 6.96 6.90 -22.64
C PRO A 574 5.77 7.36 -21.80
N PHE A 575 5.18 6.46 -21.01
CA PHE A 575 4.08 6.79 -20.10
C PHE A 575 4.58 7.60 -18.91
N GLU A 576 5.70 7.22 -18.28
CA GLU A 576 6.29 7.97 -17.16
C GLU A 576 6.67 9.41 -17.56
N LYS A 577 7.16 9.62 -18.79
CA LYS A 577 7.48 10.97 -19.31
C LYS A 577 6.24 11.87 -19.39
N VAL A 578 5.10 11.34 -19.84
CA VAL A 578 3.85 12.12 -19.91
C VAL A 578 3.22 12.27 -18.52
N ALA A 579 3.25 11.22 -17.70
CA ALA A 579 2.83 11.25 -16.31
C ALA A 579 3.57 12.34 -15.50
N SER A 580 4.86 12.57 -15.74
CA SER A 580 5.61 13.63 -15.04
C SER A 580 5.07 15.05 -15.28
N LYS A 581 4.40 15.28 -16.42
CA LYS A 581 3.85 16.59 -16.82
C LYS A 581 2.41 16.83 -16.39
N MET A 582 1.72 15.79 -15.93
CA MET A 582 0.31 15.84 -15.53
C MET A 582 0.17 15.81 -14.01
N THR A 583 -0.80 16.54 -13.50
CA THR A 583 -1.25 16.46 -12.11
C THR A 583 -1.97 15.13 -11.87
N GLY A 584 -1.97 14.65 -10.63
CA GLY A 584 -2.68 13.43 -10.23
C GLY A 584 -2.09 12.78 -8.99
N PRO A 585 -2.77 11.76 -8.43
CA PRO A 585 -2.34 11.12 -7.20
C PRO A 585 -0.95 10.47 -7.29
N PRO A 586 -0.18 10.43 -6.17
CA PRO A 586 1.08 9.72 -6.11
C PRO A 586 0.86 8.22 -6.37
N SER A 587 1.78 7.62 -7.11
CA SER A 587 1.71 6.23 -7.56
C SER A 587 2.88 5.41 -7.01
N TYR A 588 2.58 4.28 -6.37
CA TYR A 588 3.58 3.33 -5.89
C TYR A 588 4.05 2.38 -7.00
N PRO A 589 5.27 1.81 -6.93
CA PRO A 589 5.71 0.80 -7.89
C PRO A 589 4.76 -0.41 -7.92
N ILE A 590 4.42 -0.91 -9.11
CA ILE A 590 3.51 -2.06 -9.39
C ILE A 590 2.04 -1.83 -9.03
N ILE A 591 1.77 -1.25 -7.87
CA ILE A 591 0.43 -1.03 -7.30
C ILE A 591 -0.20 0.27 -7.82
N GLY A 592 0.61 1.26 -8.23
CA GLY A 592 0.12 2.53 -8.76
C GLY A 592 -0.57 3.39 -7.69
N ALA A 593 -1.62 4.11 -8.09
CA ALA A 593 -2.46 4.90 -7.18
C ALA A 593 -3.53 4.06 -6.45
N PHE A 594 -3.44 2.73 -6.56
CA PHE A 594 -4.47 1.81 -6.09
C PHE A 594 -4.76 1.92 -4.59
N LEU A 595 -3.77 2.17 -3.73
CA LEU A 595 -3.99 2.34 -2.29
C LEU A 595 -4.96 3.49 -1.96
N LYS A 596 -5.09 4.49 -2.85
CA LYS A 596 -6.07 5.57 -2.70
C LYS A 596 -7.48 5.22 -3.19
N ILE A 597 -7.60 4.17 -4.00
CA ILE A 597 -8.86 3.71 -4.60
C ILE A 597 -9.31 2.40 -3.95
N LEU A 598 -8.50 1.81 -3.07
CA LEU A 598 -8.82 0.57 -2.35
C LEU A 598 -9.97 0.83 -1.37
N GLY A 599 -10.98 -0.05 -1.40
CA GLY A 599 -12.10 -0.01 -0.48
C GLY A 599 -13.22 -0.96 -0.88
N THR A 600 -14.35 -0.86 -0.18
CA THR A 600 -15.62 -1.48 -0.59
C THR A 600 -16.15 -0.81 -1.88
N PRO A 601 -17.04 -1.45 -2.66
CA PRO A 601 -17.66 -0.84 -3.85
C PRO A 601 -18.24 0.57 -3.62
N GLN A 602 -18.70 0.86 -2.39
CA GLN A 602 -19.16 2.18 -1.97
C GLN A 602 -17.99 3.16 -1.78
N GLN A 603 -16.95 2.77 -1.05
CA GLN A 603 -15.77 3.61 -0.84
C GLN A 603 -15.07 3.96 -2.16
N ILE A 604 -15.16 3.07 -3.16
CA ILE A 604 -14.54 3.28 -4.47
C ILE A 604 -15.17 4.45 -5.21
N ILE A 605 -16.50 4.50 -5.30
CA ILE A 605 -17.18 5.60 -5.97
C ILE A 605 -17.01 6.91 -5.20
N GLU A 606 -17.03 6.87 -3.86
CA GLU A 606 -16.71 8.03 -3.02
C GLU A 606 -15.28 8.54 -3.26
N ASN A 607 -14.30 7.65 -3.39
CA ASN A 607 -12.91 8.00 -3.68
C ASN A 607 -12.75 8.58 -5.09
N ILE A 608 -13.50 8.09 -6.08
CA ILE A 608 -13.52 8.65 -7.44
C ILE A 608 -14.07 10.08 -7.41
N ILE A 609 -15.18 10.31 -6.70
CA ILE A 609 -15.78 11.65 -6.56
C ILE A 609 -14.80 12.59 -5.85
N LYS A 610 -14.14 12.16 -4.77
CA LYS A 610 -13.10 12.94 -4.07
C LYS A 610 -11.90 13.27 -4.96
N LEU A 611 -11.47 12.36 -5.84
CA LEU A 611 -10.41 12.65 -6.80
C LEU A 611 -10.83 13.74 -7.79
N PHE A 612 -12.09 13.72 -8.25
CA PHE A 612 -12.63 14.77 -9.10
C PHE A 612 -12.70 16.13 -8.38
N GLU A 613 -13.15 16.16 -7.13
CA GLU A 613 -13.19 17.39 -6.32
C GLU A 613 -11.79 18.01 -6.13
N VAL A 614 -10.73 17.19 -6.05
CA VAL A 614 -9.35 17.65 -5.83
C VAL A 614 -8.67 18.13 -7.10
N TYR A 615 -8.81 17.41 -8.22
CA TYR A 615 -8.08 17.71 -9.47
C TYR A 615 -8.91 18.50 -10.49
N GLY A 616 -10.22 18.62 -10.27
CA GLY A 616 -11.14 19.33 -11.16
C GLY A 616 -11.39 18.59 -12.48
N PRO A 617 -12.01 19.28 -13.47
CA PRO A 617 -12.33 18.72 -14.78
C PRO A 617 -11.10 18.54 -15.70
N GLU A 618 -9.94 19.08 -15.30
CA GLU A 618 -8.70 18.99 -16.07
C GLU A 618 -8.19 17.55 -16.21
N PRO A 619 -7.57 17.19 -17.35
CA PRO A 619 -6.97 15.88 -17.54
C PRO A 619 -5.88 15.60 -16.50
N HIS A 620 -6.04 14.51 -15.74
CA HIS A 620 -5.10 14.11 -14.69
C HIS A 620 -4.67 12.64 -14.83
N LYS A 621 -3.45 12.35 -14.38
CA LYS A 621 -2.86 11.01 -14.45
C LYS A 621 -3.43 10.08 -13.38
N LEU A 622 -3.58 8.81 -13.73
CA LEU A 622 -3.98 7.74 -12.82
C LEU A 622 -3.22 6.46 -13.18
N TRP A 623 -2.56 5.85 -12.19
CA TRP A 623 -1.90 4.55 -12.37
C TRP A 623 -2.76 3.44 -11.77
N LEU A 624 -3.33 2.58 -12.62
CA LEU A 624 -4.11 1.40 -12.22
C LEU A 624 -3.20 0.17 -12.30
N GLY A 625 -2.45 -0.06 -11.22
CA GLY A 625 -1.37 -1.04 -11.20
C GLY A 625 -0.31 -0.74 -12.28
N PRO A 626 -0.06 -1.66 -13.23
CA PRO A 626 0.90 -1.43 -14.33
C PRO A 626 0.34 -0.58 -15.48
N TYR A 627 -0.93 -0.19 -15.46
CA TYR A 627 -1.55 0.52 -16.58
C TYR A 627 -1.59 2.03 -16.34
N PHE A 628 -0.99 2.77 -17.28
CA PHE A 628 -1.08 4.23 -17.30
C PHE A 628 -2.43 4.64 -17.88
N ALA A 629 -3.18 5.39 -17.07
CA ALA A 629 -4.49 5.91 -17.42
C ALA A 629 -4.53 7.43 -17.25
N VAL A 630 -5.33 8.09 -18.08
CA VAL A 630 -5.57 9.54 -18.02
C VAL A 630 -7.07 9.75 -17.93
N THR A 631 -7.52 10.41 -16.86
CA THR A 631 -8.93 10.75 -16.69
C THR A 631 -9.26 11.99 -17.50
N ILE A 632 -10.37 11.93 -18.24
CA ILE A 632 -10.84 12.98 -19.15
C ILE A 632 -12.28 13.32 -18.80
N GLY A 633 -12.51 14.56 -18.38
CA GLY A 633 -13.84 15.07 -18.00
C GLY A 633 -14.33 16.23 -18.87
N LYS A 634 -13.44 17.02 -19.48
CA LYS A 634 -13.83 18.18 -20.30
C LYS A 634 -14.56 17.78 -21.59
N PRO A 635 -15.70 18.41 -21.94
CA PRO A 635 -16.46 18.08 -23.14
C PRO A 635 -15.68 18.17 -24.46
N GLU A 636 -14.75 19.11 -24.58
CA GLU A 636 -13.94 19.32 -25.78
C GLU A 636 -12.97 18.14 -25.98
N ASP A 637 -12.28 17.75 -24.92
CA ASP A 637 -11.36 16.60 -24.92
C ASP A 637 -12.11 15.28 -25.15
N LEU A 638 -13.31 15.16 -24.55
CA LEU A 638 -14.19 14.01 -24.75
C LEU A 638 -14.62 13.87 -26.21
N GLN A 639 -14.96 14.97 -26.89
CA GLN A 639 -15.29 14.94 -28.31
C GLN A 639 -14.13 14.44 -29.15
N ILE A 640 -12.91 14.90 -28.87
CA ILE A 640 -11.70 14.47 -29.58
C ILE A 640 -11.50 12.97 -29.39
N ILE A 641 -11.54 12.47 -28.16
CA ILE A 641 -11.27 11.06 -27.86
C ILE A 641 -12.39 10.16 -28.37
N LEU A 642 -13.65 10.51 -28.17
CA LEU A 642 -14.78 9.65 -28.53
C LEU A 642 -15.01 9.59 -30.05
N ASN A 643 -14.63 10.62 -30.81
CA ASN A 643 -14.72 10.61 -32.28
C ASN A 643 -13.45 10.14 -32.98
N SER A 644 -12.32 10.09 -32.28
CA SER A 644 -11.06 9.66 -32.88
C SER A 644 -11.10 8.18 -33.27
N SER A 645 -10.80 7.91 -34.54
CA SER A 645 -10.60 6.54 -35.04
C SER A 645 -9.44 5.83 -34.31
N LYS A 646 -8.51 6.60 -33.72
CA LYS A 646 -7.36 6.11 -32.96
C LYS A 646 -7.73 5.65 -31.53
N ALA A 647 -8.92 5.95 -31.02
CA ALA A 647 -9.37 5.57 -29.67
C ALA A 647 -10.59 4.62 -29.67
N LEU A 648 -10.83 3.92 -30.79
CA LEU A 648 -11.95 2.98 -30.93
C LEU A 648 -11.79 1.68 -30.13
N ASP A 649 -10.56 1.33 -29.74
CA ASP A 649 -10.28 0.12 -28.97
C ASP A 649 -10.75 0.26 -27.52
N LYS A 650 -11.32 -0.82 -27.00
CA LYS A 650 -11.62 -0.96 -25.58
C LYS A 650 -10.32 -1.25 -24.83
N SER A 651 -10.25 -0.80 -23.57
CA SER A 651 -9.10 -1.13 -22.74
C SER A 651 -9.05 -2.63 -22.44
N LYS A 652 -7.87 -3.11 -22.05
CA LYS A 652 -7.66 -4.50 -21.64
C LYS A 652 -8.54 -4.94 -20.46
N PHE A 653 -9.06 -4.01 -19.66
CA PHE A 653 -9.99 -4.33 -18.57
C PHE A 653 -11.28 -4.97 -19.12
N TYR A 654 -11.67 -4.67 -20.36
CA TYR A 654 -12.85 -5.29 -20.97
C TYR A 654 -12.69 -6.80 -21.22
N ASN A 655 -11.45 -7.32 -21.24
CA ASN A 655 -11.21 -8.75 -21.34
C ASN A 655 -11.67 -9.53 -20.09
N PHE A 656 -11.79 -8.87 -18.94
CA PHE A 656 -12.25 -9.50 -17.72
C PHE A 656 -13.70 -9.97 -17.83
N PHE A 657 -14.51 -9.25 -18.61
CA PHE A 657 -15.90 -9.59 -18.87
C PHE A 657 -16.07 -10.67 -19.96
N LYS A 658 -15.02 -11.16 -20.62
CA LYS A 658 -15.16 -12.23 -21.65
C LYS A 658 -15.76 -13.52 -21.09
N ASN A 659 -15.53 -13.83 -19.82
CA ASN A 659 -16.14 -14.99 -19.17
C ASN A 659 -17.67 -14.85 -19.02
N THR A 660 -18.15 -13.61 -19.05
CA THR A 660 -19.54 -13.20 -18.85
C THR A 660 -20.21 -13.00 -20.20
N VAL A 661 -19.64 -12.13 -21.05
CA VAL A 661 -20.24 -11.66 -22.32
C VAL A 661 -19.51 -12.12 -23.59
N GLY A 662 -18.43 -12.90 -23.46
CA GLY A 662 -17.66 -13.38 -24.61
C GLY A 662 -16.99 -12.25 -25.40
N GLU A 663 -16.82 -12.43 -26.71
CA GLU A 663 -16.32 -11.43 -27.67
C GLU A 663 -17.46 -10.71 -28.44
N GLY A 664 -18.61 -10.50 -27.80
CA GLY A 664 -19.72 -9.74 -28.42
C GLY A 664 -19.46 -8.23 -28.47
N LEU A 665 -20.43 -7.46 -28.98
CA LEU A 665 -20.27 -6.04 -29.35
C LEU A 665 -19.68 -5.13 -28.26
N PHE A 666 -19.85 -5.49 -26.98
CA PHE A 666 -19.36 -4.77 -25.81
C PHE A 666 -17.83 -4.87 -25.62
N SER A 667 -17.26 -6.07 -25.81
CA SER A 667 -15.86 -6.42 -25.54
C SER A 667 -15.06 -6.68 -26.82
N ALA A 668 -15.72 -6.80 -27.98
CA ALA A 668 -15.12 -7.16 -29.25
C ALA A 668 -13.97 -6.23 -29.67
N PRO A 669 -12.85 -6.80 -30.18
CA PRO A 669 -11.75 -6.02 -30.75
C PRO A 669 -12.23 -5.24 -31.98
N VAL A 670 -11.57 -4.12 -32.32
CA VAL A 670 -12.09 -3.18 -33.35
C VAL A 670 -12.37 -3.81 -34.70
N HIS A 671 -11.58 -4.79 -35.17
CA HIS A 671 -11.81 -5.43 -36.46
C HIS A 671 -13.12 -6.24 -36.48
N LYS A 672 -13.33 -7.14 -35.49
CA LYS A 672 -14.59 -7.88 -35.33
C LYS A 672 -15.76 -6.93 -35.04
N TRP A 673 -15.55 -5.98 -34.13
CA TRP A 673 -16.58 -5.01 -33.77
C TRP A 673 -17.06 -4.20 -34.97
N ARG A 674 -16.18 -3.76 -35.88
CA ARG A 674 -16.61 -3.01 -37.08
C ARG A 674 -17.55 -3.83 -37.94
N GLN A 675 -17.23 -5.11 -38.15
CA GLN A 675 -18.08 -6.05 -38.90
C GLN A 675 -19.40 -6.28 -38.17
N HIS A 676 -19.35 -6.69 -36.90
CA HIS A 676 -20.54 -6.99 -36.10
C HIS A 676 -21.43 -5.75 -35.96
N ARG A 677 -20.86 -4.57 -35.67
CA ARG A 677 -21.59 -3.31 -35.55
C ARG A 677 -22.26 -2.93 -36.87
N ARG A 678 -21.58 -3.09 -38.01
CA ARG A 678 -22.16 -2.79 -39.33
C ARG A 678 -23.36 -3.69 -39.63
N LEU A 679 -23.26 -4.97 -39.26
CA LEU A 679 -24.30 -5.98 -39.50
C LEU A 679 -25.49 -5.85 -38.53
N ILE A 680 -25.22 -5.50 -37.27
CA ILE A 680 -26.22 -5.45 -36.20
C ILE A 680 -26.90 -4.08 -36.10
N ALA A 681 -26.21 -2.98 -36.40
CA ALA A 681 -26.77 -1.63 -36.22
C ALA A 681 -28.11 -1.39 -36.95
N PRO A 682 -28.36 -1.92 -38.17
CA PRO A 682 -29.65 -1.79 -38.85
C PRO A 682 -30.83 -2.38 -38.07
N VAL A 683 -30.60 -3.35 -37.18
CA VAL A 683 -31.65 -3.98 -36.36
C VAL A 683 -32.26 -3.00 -35.34
N PHE A 684 -31.49 -2.00 -34.92
CA PHE A 684 -31.92 -0.98 -33.97
C PHE A 684 -32.39 0.32 -34.65
N ASN A 685 -32.73 0.25 -35.95
CA ASN A 685 -33.31 1.37 -36.67
C ASN A 685 -34.77 1.63 -36.23
N ALA A 686 -35.24 2.87 -36.38
CA ALA A 686 -36.54 3.33 -35.87
C ALA A 686 -37.72 2.46 -36.33
N ASN A 687 -37.74 2.03 -37.60
CA ASN A 687 -38.83 1.22 -38.17
C ASN A 687 -38.97 -0.18 -37.56
N LEU A 688 -37.91 -0.74 -36.97
CA LEU A 688 -37.96 -2.02 -36.27
C LEU A 688 -38.36 -1.85 -34.80
N LEU A 689 -38.01 -0.71 -34.18
CA LEU A 689 -38.38 -0.39 -32.80
C LEU A 689 -39.90 -0.28 -32.61
N GLU A 690 -40.63 0.16 -33.63
CA GLU A 690 -42.10 0.22 -33.64
C GLU A 690 -42.74 -1.13 -33.39
N GLN A 691 -42.14 -2.20 -33.91
CA GLN A 691 -42.67 -3.56 -33.76
C GLN A 691 -42.50 -4.08 -32.33
N PHE A 692 -41.64 -3.47 -31.51
CA PHE A 692 -41.40 -3.88 -30.12
C PHE A 692 -42.35 -3.24 -29.11
N ILE A 693 -43.07 -2.17 -29.50
CA ILE A 693 -44.00 -1.44 -28.63
C ILE A 693 -45.10 -2.33 -28.03
N PRO A 694 -45.75 -3.25 -28.77
CA PRO A 694 -46.75 -4.14 -28.20
C PRO A 694 -46.18 -4.99 -27.05
N VAL A 695 -44.94 -5.47 -27.21
CA VAL A 695 -44.26 -6.28 -26.20
C VAL A 695 -43.92 -5.43 -24.96
N PHE A 696 -43.47 -4.19 -25.14
CA PHE A 696 -43.23 -3.28 -24.02
C PHE A 696 -44.51 -3.04 -23.21
N ASN A 697 -45.64 -2.80 -23.87
CA ASN A 697 -46.93 -2.62 -23.22
C ASN A 697 -47.38 -3.91 -22.50
N GLU A 698 -47.33 -5.05 -23.17
CA GLU A 698 -47.71 -6.37 -22.61
C GLU A 698 -46.94 -6.66 -21.31
N LYS A 699 -45.60 -6.62 -21.36
CA LYS A 699 -44.75 -6.92 -20.20
C LYS A 699 -44.86 -5.87 -19.11
N SER A 700 -45.10 -4.60 -19.45
CA SER A 700 -45.35 -3.55 -18.46
C SER A 700 -46.67 -3.76 -17.73
N ARG A 701 -47.74 -4.23 -18.39
CA ARG A 701 -49.00 -4.58 -17.72
C ARG A 701 -48.84 -5.71 -16.71
N ILE A 702 -48.08 -6.75 -17.07
CA ILE A 702 -47.76 -7.86 -16.15
C ILE A 702 -47.02 -7.36 -14.90
N LEU A 703 -46.12 -6.38 -15.06
CA LEU A 703 -45.47 -5.71 -13.93
C LEU A 703 -46.51 -5.03 -13.02
N ILE A 704 -47.44 -4.26 -13.59
CA ILE A 704 -48.51 -3.58 -12.82
C ILE A 704 -49.37 -4.58 -12.05
N GLU A 705 -49.73 -5.71 -12.66
CA GLU A 705 -50.49 -6.78 -12.00
C GLU A 705 -49.72 -7.42 -10.85
N ASN A 706 -48.42 -7.65 -11.01
CA ASN A 706 -47.59 -8.20 -9.95
C ASN A 706 -47.41 -7.22 -8.79
N LEU A 707 -47.32 -5.92 -9.08
CA LEU A 707 -47.24 -4.87 -8.05
C LEU A 707 -48.55 -4.70 -7.26
N LYS A 708 -49.71 -5.16 -7.76
CA LYS A 708 -50.97 -5.15 -6.99
C LYS A 708 -50.84 -5.87 -5.65
N LYS A 709 -49.97 -6.89 -5.57
CA LYS A 709 -49.71 -7.68 -4.35
C LYS A 709 -49.03 -6.88 -3.23
N GLU A 710 -48.41 -5.75 -3.57
CA GLU A 710 -47.71 -4.86 -2.63
C GLU A 710 -48.60 -3.70 -2.16
N LEU A 711 -49.81 -3.54 -2.72
CA LEU A 711 -50.75 -2.51 -2.32
C LEU A 711 -51.23 -2.73 -0.87
N GLY A 712 -51.25 -1.65 -0.08
CA GLY A 712 -51.73 -1.66 1.31
C GLY A 712 -50.69 -2.14 2.34
N LYS A 713 -49.49 -2.53 1.93
CA LYS A 713 -48.38 -2.82 2.85
C LYS A 713 -47.75 -1.50 3.34
N THR A 714 -47.50 -1.40 4.64
CA THR A 714 -46.84 -0.24 5.25
C THR A 714 -45.31 -0.30 5.14
N GLN A 715 -44.75 -1.49 4.89
CA GLN A 715 -43.31 -1.67 4.72
C GLN A 715 -42.89 -1.37 3.28
N PRO A 716 -41.80 -0.60 3.07
CA PRO A 716 -41.28 -0.36 1.73
C PRO A 716 -40.67 -1.65 1.13
N PHE A 717 -40.84 -1.83 -0.18
CA PHE A 717 -40.26 -2.95 -0.93
C PHE A 717 -39.24 -2.45 -1.96
N ASP A 718 -38.32 -3.31 -2.39
CA ASP A 718 -37.30 -2.94 -3.38
C ASP A 718 -37.85 -3.08 -4.81
N LEU A 719 -37.84 -1.98 -5.56
CA LEU A 719 -38.28 -1.95 -6.96
C LEU A 719 -37.45 -2.86 -7.88
N SER A 720 -36.18 -3.08 -7.55
CA SER A 720 -35.25 -3.78 -8.45
C SER A 720 -35.64 -5.23 -8.69
N ASP A 721 -36.26 -5.90 -7.71
CA ASP A 721 -36.70 -7.29 -7.79
C ASP A 721 -37.80 -7.53 -8.84
N TYR A 722 -38.64 -6.53 -9.09
CA TYR A 722 -39.72 -6.59 -10.06
C TYR A 722 -39.26 -6.10 -11.43
N ILE A 723 -38.64 -4.93 -11.48
CA ILE A 723 -38.26 -4.27 -12.74
C ILE A 723 -37.19 -5.07 -13.50
N MET A 724 -36.27 -5.74 -12.78
CA MET A 724 -35.26 -6.60 -13.42
C MET A 724 -35.89 -7.74 -14.21
N LYS A 725 -36.92 -8.39 -13.66
CA LYS A 725 -37.63 -9.50 -14.31
C LYS A 725 -38.39 -8.99 -15.54
N THR A 726 -39.06 -7.86 -15.42
CA THR A 726 -39.79 -7.23 -16.54
C THR A 726 -38.86 -6.88 -17.69
N ASN A 727 -37.74 -6.21 -17.43
CA ASN A 727 -36.79 -5.85 -18.48
C ASN A 727 -36.10 -7.07 -19.09
N LEU A 728 -35.90 -8.15 -18.31
CA LEU A 728 -35.40 -9.41 -18.83
C LEU A 728 -36.40 -10.08 -19.79
N ASP A 729 -37.68 -10.13 -19.43
CA ASP A 729 -38.74 -10.66 -20.31
C ASP A 729 -38.86 -9.83 -21.59
N ILE A 730 -38.82 -8.50 -21.46
CA ILE A 730 -38.85 -7.56 -22.60
C ILE A 730 -37.71 -7.86 -23.58
N ILE A 731 -36.46 -7.93 -23.12
CA ILE A 731 -35.32 -8.14 -24.02
C ILE A 731 -35.33 -9.54 -24.64
N CYS A 732 -35.74 -10.57 -23.89
CA CYS A 732 -35.84 -11.93 -24.41
C CYS A 732 -36.87 -12.01 -25.55
N GLN A 733 -38.04 -11.38 -25.38
CA GLN A 733 -39.09 -11.44 -26.39
C GLN A 733 -38.80 -10.53 -27.59
N THR A 734 -38.28 -9.33 -27.36
CA THR A 734 -38.04 -8.34 -28.45
C THR A 734 -36.74 -8.61 -29.22
N ALA A 735 -35.64 -8.92 -28.55
CA ALA A 735 -34.36 -9.17 -29.22
C ALA A 735 -34.18 -10.64 -29.61
N MET A 736 -34.61 -11.59 -28.77
CA MET A 736 -34.39 -13.02 -29.02
C MET A 736 -35.60 -13.74 -29.61
N GLY A 737 -36.78 -13.12 -29.63
CA GLY A 737 -38.01 -13.81 -30.04
C GLY A 737 -38.46 -14.90 -29.08
N TYR A 738 -37.95 -14.86 -27.84
CA TYR A 738 -38.15 -15.88 -26.82
C TYR A 738 -39.05 -15.36 -25.70
N ASN A 739 -40.20 -16.00 -25.47
CA ASN A 739 -41.05 -15.62 -24.36
C ASN A 739 -40.50 -16.22 -23.05
N LEU A 740 -39.80 -15.40 -22.29
CA LEU A 740 -39.40 -15.75 -20.93
C LEU A 740 -40.54 -15.33 -20.00
N ASP A 741 -41.05 -16.26 -19.19
CA ASP A 741 -42.04 -15.99 -18.15
C ASP A 741 -41.33 -15.80 -16.80
N SER A 742 -40.36 -14.88 -16.72
CA SER A 742 -39.60 -14.70 -15.47
C SER A 742 -40.38 -13.95 -14.39
N GLN A 743 -41.35 -13.11 -14.79
CA GLN A 743 -42.19 -12.33 -13.88
C GLN A 743 -43.16 -13.17 -13.02
N SER A 744 -43.50 -14.39 -13.44
CA SER A 744 -44.36 -15.31 -12.68
C SER A 744 -43.60 -16.14 -11.63
N ASN A 745 -42.27 -16.27 -11.75
CA ASN A 745 -41.43 -16.99 -10.80
C ASN A 745 -41.05 -16.13 -9.58
N LYS A 746 -41.11 -16.73 -8.37
CA LYS A 746 -40.73 -16.04 -7.12
C LYS A 746 -39.28 -15.53 -7.15
N LYS A 747 -38.33 -16.29 -7.71
CA LYS A 747 -36.92 -15.89 -7.87
C LYS A 747 -36.40 -16.28 -9.26
N SER A 748 -35.68 -15.37 -9.92
CA SER A 748 -35.01 -15.64 -11.20
C SER A 748 -33.56 -15.98 -10.92
N GLU A 749 -33.20 -17.27 -11.05
CA GLU A 749 -31.82 -17.75 -10.85
C GLU A 749 -30.83 -17.03 -11.76
N PHE A 750 -31.26 -16.68 -12.98
CA PHE A 750 -30.46 -15.95 -13.95
C PHE A 750 -30.18 -14.52 -13.51
N ALA A 751 -31.20 -13.79 -13.04
CA ALA A 751 -31.03 -12.40 -12.61
C ALA A 751 -30.11 -12.30 -11.37
N GLU A 752 -30.24 -13.22 -10.41
CA GLU A 752 -29.35 -13.29 -9.26
C GLU A 752 -27.91 -13.64 -9.65
N ALA A 753 -27.73 -14.59 -10.59
CA ALA A 753 -26.42 -14.93 -11.12
C ALA A 753 -25.77 -13.74 -11.84
N LEU A 754 -26.56 -12.97 -12.60
CA LEU A 754 -26.09 -11.78 -13.29
C LEU A 754 -25.53 -10.73 -12.33
N ILE A 755 -26.29 -10.35 -11.30
CA ILE A 755 -25.86 -9.36 -10.29
C ILE A 755 -24.56 -9.80 -9.62
N LYS A 756 -24.48 -11.06 -9.20
CA LYS A 756 -23.27 -11.62 -8.57
C LYS A 756 -22.06 -11.59 -9.51
N VAL A 757 -22.26 -11.91 -10.79
CA VAL A 757 -21.16 -11.86 -11.79
C VAL A 757 -20.72 -10.42 -12.06
N SER A 758 -21.64 -9.46 -12.16
CA SER A 758 -21.32 -8.03 -12.30
C SER A 758 -20.50 -7.50 -11.12
N GLU A 759 -20.84 -7.88 -9.88
CA GLU A 759 -20.05 -7.55 -8.69
C GLU A 759 -18.64 -8.16 -8.76
N LEU A 760 -18.53 -9.44 -9.14
CA LEU A 760 -17.26 -10.16 -9.23
C LEU A 760 -16.33 -9.59 -10.31
N ASP A 761 -16.87 -9.28 -11.49
CA ASP A 761 -16.10 -8.69 -12.57
C ASP A 761 -15.58 -7.29 -12.18
N SER A 762 -16.34 -6.55 -11.38
CA SER A 762 -15.93 -5.26 -10.80
C SER A 762 -14.84 -5.42 -9.76
N TYR A 763 -14.99 -6.38 -8.84
CA TYR A 763 -13.95 -6.74 -7.89
C TYR A 763 -12.65 -7.13 -8.62
N ARG A 764 -12.75 -7.78 -9.77
CA ARG A 764 -11.59 -8.14 -10.60
C ARG A 764 -10.91 -6.91 -11.18
N VAL A 765 -11.64 -5.94 -11.72
CA VAL A 765 -11.08 -4.65 -12.21
C VAL A 765 -10.33 -3.91 -11.10
N LEU A 766 -10.82 -4.03 -9.87
CA LEU A 766 -10.33 -3.32 -8.69
C LEU A 766 -9.37 -4.14 -7.84
N LYS A 767 -8.91 -5.33 -8.27
CA LYS A 767 -7.94 -6.14 -7.52
C LYS A 767 -6.85 -6.63 -8.47
N PRO A 768 -5.69 -5.93 -8.54
CA PRO A 768 -4.63 -6.22 -9.51
C PRO A 768 -4.14 -7.69 -9.47
N TRP A 769 -4.15 -8.33 -8.29
CA TRP A 769 -3.79 -9.74 -8.14
C TRP A 769 -4.78 -10.72 -8.79
N LEU A 770 -5.99 -10.28 -9.15
CA LEU A 770 -7.00 -11.04 -9.91
C LEU A 770 -6.96 -10.77 -11.42
N TYR A 771 -6.07 -9.89 -11.91
CA TYR A 771 -5.95 -9.64 -13.36
C TYR A 771 -5.51 -10.90 -14.14
N PRO A 772 -4.49 -11.67 -13.69
CA PRO A 772 -4.13 -12.91 -14.35
C PRO A 772 -5.30 -13.92 -14.37
N ASN A 773 -5.58 -14.51 -15.53
CA ASN A 773 -6.67 -15.49 -15.68
C ASN A 773 -6.51 -16.70 -14.75
N ILE A 774 -5.27 -17.10 -14.46
CA ILE A 774 -4.95 -18.24 -13.59
C ILE A 774 -5.37 -17.96 -12.15
N THR A 775 -4.95 -16.82 -11.58
CA THR A 775 -5.31 -16.45 -10.20
C THR A 775 -6.81 -16.26 -10.05
N PHE A 776 -7.46 -15.66 -11.05
CA PHE A 776 -8.92 -15.57 -11.09
C PHE A 776 -9.58 -16.94 -11.19
N SER A 777 -9.05 -17.88 -11.98
CA SER A 777 -9.62 -19.22 -12.08
C SER A 777 -9.50 -20.02 -10.78
N ILE A 778 -8.41 -19.86 -10.04
CA ILE A 778 -8.25 -20.45 -8.70
C ILE A 778 -9.24 -19.80 -7.73
N TYR A 779 -9.34 -18.47 -7.73
CA TYR A 779 -10.31 -17.73 -6.92
C TYR A 779 -11.75 -18.19 -7.17
N ARG A 780 -12.13 -18.40 -8.44
CA ARG A 780 -13.44 -18.95 -8.82
C ARG A 780 -13.69 -20.33 -8.22
N LYS A 781 -12.71 -21.23 -8.26
CA LYS A 781 -12.84 -22.58 -7.71
C LYS A 781 -12.93 -22.56 -6.19
N LEU A 782 -12.07 -21.81 -5.51
CA LEU A 782 -12.04 -21.75 -4.03
C LEU A 782 -13.32 -21.16 -3.42
N ILE A 783 -13.99 -20.24 -4.12
CA ILE A 783 -15.22 -19.59 -3.65
C ILE A 783 -16.49 -20.27 -4.21
N GLY A 784 -16.35 -21.28 -5.07
CA GLY A 784 -17.49 -22.00 -5.65
C GLY A 784 -18.24 -21.22 -6.74
N LEU A 785 -17.58 -20.27 -7.39
CA LEU A 785 -18.17 -19.36 -8.38
C LEU A 785 -18.40 -20.01 -9.77
N GLU A 786 -17.84 -21.20 -10.03
CA GLU A 786 -18.07 -21.92 -11.30
C GLU A 786 -19.55 -22.25 -11.53
N ASN A 787 -20.30 -22.54 -10.46
CA ASN A 787 -21.73 -22.83 -10.57
C ASN A 787 -22.52 -21.59 -11.03
N ILE A 788 -22.10 -20.39 -10.64
CA ILE A 788 -22.77 -19.14 -11.00
C ILE A 788 -22.61 -18.85 -12.50
N TYR A 789 -21.41 -19.01 -13.07
CA TYR A 789 -21.20 -18.86 -14.52
C TYR A 789 -21.95 -19.93 -15.33
N LYS A 790 -22.06 -21.16 -14.82
CA LYS A 790 -22.87 -22.21 -15.46
C LYS A 790 -24.35 -21.82 -15.49
N THR A 791 -24.89 -21.31 -14.38
CA THR A 791 -26.27 -20.79 -14.30
C THR A 791 -26.46 -19.63 -15.27
N LEU A 792 -25.48 -18.71 -15.36
CA LEU A 792 -25.52 -17.57 -16.27
C LEU A 792 -25.63 -17.99 -17.74
N HIS A 793 -24.81 -18.96 -18.17
CA HIS A 793 -24.78 -19.43 -19.56
C HIS A 793 -25.91 -20.42 -19.91
N LYS A 794 -26.61 -20.97 -18.92
CA LYS A 794 -27.71 -21.93 -19.14
C LYS A 794 -28.85 -21.33 -19.97
N LEU A 795 -29.33 -20.15 -19.60
CA LEU A 795 -30.46 -19.50 -20.27
C LEU A 795 -30.13 -19.06 -21.71
N PRO A 796 -29.03 -18.34 -22.00
CA PRO A 796 -28.67 -17.98 -23.37
C PRO A 796 -28.50 -19.19 -24.28
N ASN A 797 -27.86 -20.26 -23.82
CA ASN A 797 -27.69 -21.49 -24.61
C ASN A 797 -29.02 -22.18 -24.89
N GLN A 798 -29.95 -22.17 -23.93
CA GLN A 798 -31.30 -22.68 -24.13
C GLN A 798 -32.04 -21.87 -25.20
N VAL A 799 -32.02 -20.53 -25.09
CA VAL A 799 -32.65 -19.62 -26.06
C VAL A 799 -32.09 -19.84 -27.47
N ILE A 800 -30.77 -19.94 -27.63
CA ILE A 800 -30.13 -20.16 -28.93
C ILE A 800 -30.54 -21.51 -29.52
N ARG A 801 -30.55 -22.58 -28.70
CA ARG A 801 -30.92 -23.92 -29.16
C ARG A 801 -32.36 -23.94 -29.66
N GLU A 802 -33.30 -23.49 -28.84
CA GLU A 802 -34.73 -23.48 -29.18
C GLU A 802 -35.00 -22.60 -30.40
N MET A 803 -34.32 -21.45 -30.52
CA MET A 803 -34.46 -20.57 -31.68
C MET A 803 -33.85 -21.16 -32.95
N LYS A 804 -32.70 -21.85 -32.89
CA LYS A 804 -32.12 -22.56 -34.03
C LYS A 804 -33.00 -23.72 -34.49
N GLU A 805 -33.58 -24.48 -33.56
CA GLU A 805 -34.55 -25.54 -33.86
C GLU A 805 -35.77 -24.95 -34.56
N THR A 806 -36.33 -23.88 -34.00
CA THR A 806 -37.49 -23.19 -34.58
C THR A 806 -37.16 -22.61 -35.96
N TYR A 807 -35.98 -22.01 -36.15
CA TYR A 807 -35.51 -21.49 -37.44
C TYR A 807 -35.36 -22.61 -38.48
N THR A 808 -34.78 -23.75 -38.09
CA THR A 808 -34.60 -24.92 -38.97
C THR A 808 -35.93 -25.55 -39.36
N GLN A 809 -36.86 -25.70 -38.40
CA GLN A 809 -38.22 -26.16 -38.66
C GLN A 809 -38.95 -25.24 -39.63
N ARG A 810 -38.84 -23.91 -39.46
CA ARG A 810 -39.39 -22.94 -40.41
C ARG A 810 -38.76 -23.06 -41.79
N LYS A 811 -37.45 -23.30 -41.87
CA LYS A 811 -36.76 -23.49 -43.15
C LYS A 811 -37.25 -24.76 -43.86
N MET A 812 -37.47 -25.86 -43.13
CA MET A 812 -38.06 -27.08 -43.69
C MET A 812 -39.53 -26.87 -44.10
N GLN A 813 -40.30 -26.11 -43.32
CA GLN A 813 -41.67 -25.73 -43.67
C GLN A 813 -41.72 -24.79 -44.89
N ASN A 814 -40.84 -23.80 -44.99
CA ASN A 814 -40.76 -22.89 -46.13
C ASN A 814 -40.26 -23.58 -47.40
N LYS A 815 -39.30 -24.52 -47.31
CA LYS A 815 -38.90 -25.37 -48.45
C LYS A 815 -40.02 -26.30 -48.93
N ASN A 816 -40.91 -26.73 -48.04
CA ASN A 816 -42.09 -27.53 -48.39
C ASN A 816 -43.26 -26.67 -48.87
N ASN A 817 -43.32 -25.40 -48.47
CA ASN A 817 -44.36 -24.43 -48.82
C ASN A 817 -44.03 -23.56 -50.04
N ASP A 818 -42.88 -23.77 -50.71
CA ASP A 818 -42.58 -23.18 -52.03
C ASP A 818 -43.56 -23.64 -53.14
N ILE A 819 -44.58 -24.44 -52.81
CA ILE A 819 -45.68 -24.83 -53.70
C ILE A 819 -46.96 -23.99 -53.47
N ASP A 820 -47.14 -23.30 -52.33
CA ASP A 820 -48.37 -22.52 -52.05
C ASP A 820 -48.06 -21.10 -51.57
N ALA A 821 -47.55 -20.28 -52.49
CA ALA A 821 -47.49 -18.84 -52.33
C ALA A 821 -48.88 -18.23 -52.54
N ASN A 822 -49.78 -18.25 -51.55
CA ASN A 822 -50.97 -17.36 -51.55
C ASN A 822 -51.82 -17.30 -50.26
N ASN A 823 -51.25 -17.43 -49.06
CA ASN A 823 -51.95 -16.97 -47.87
C ASN A 823 -51.08 -16.06 -47.01
N GLY A 824 -51.62 -14.87 -46.74
CA GLY A 824 -50.96 -13.73 -46.11
C GLY A 824 -50.59 -13.97 -44.66
N ASP A 825 -49.56 -14.78 -44.43
CA ASP A 825 -48.99 -14.98 -43.11
C ASP A 825 -48.41 -13.65 -42.61
N LYS A 826 -48.97 -13.19 -41.48
CA LYS A 826 -48.47 -12.09 -40.65
C LYS A 826 -46.94 -12.09 -40.69
N LYS A 827 -46.33 -11.07 -41.30
CA LYS A 827 -44.89 -10.84 -41.27
C LYS A 827 -44.42 -10.91 -39.82
N ARG A 828 -43.89 -12.07 -39.43
CA ARG A 828 -43.38 -12.31 -38.08
C ARG A 828 -42.28 -11.29 -37.81
N LEU A 829 -42.27 -10.73 -36.60
CA LEU A 829 -41.24 -9.79 -36.14
C LEU A 829 -39.85 -10.36 -36.49
N LYS A 830 -39.11 -9.66 -37.36
CA LYS A 830 -37.69 -9.97 -37.58
C LYS A 830 -36.93 -9.49 -36.36
N VAL A 831 -36.73 -10.40 -35.42
CA VAL A 831 -35.97 -10.15 -34.20
C VAL A 831 -34.47 -10.15 -34.47
N PHE A 832 -33.69 -9.63 -33.52
CA PHE A 832 -32.24 -9.54 -33.63
C PHE A 832 -31.59 -10.90 -33.92
N LEU A 833 -32.00 -11.95 -33.21
CA LEU A 833 -31.45 -13.29 -33.42
C LEU A 833 -31.78 -13.88 -34.79
N ASP A 834 -33.02 -13.72 -35.27
CA ASP A 834 -33.42 -14.16 -36.62
C ASP A 834 -32.59 -13.43 -37.69
N THR A 835 -32.32 -12.14 -37.49
CA THR A 835 -31.48 -11.36 -38.42
C THR A 835 -30.02 -11.83 -38.40
N LEU A 836 -29.47 -12.21 -37.24
CA LEU A 836 -28.13 -12.79 -37.16
C LEU A 836 -28.03 -14.12 -37.90
N LEU A 837 -29.06 -14.97 -37.80
CA LEU A 837 -29.12 -16.25 -38.51
C LEU A 837 -29.22 -16.04 -40.03
N ASP A 838 -30.10 -15.13 -40.49
CA ASP A 838 -30.23 -14.75 -41.90
C ASP A 838 -28.89 -14.26 -42.48
N LEU A 839 -28.18 -13.38 -41.75
CA LEU A 839 -26.89 -12.83 -42.18
C LEU A 839 -25.80 -13.90 -42.23
N ASN A 840 -25.81 -14.86 -41.29
CA ASN A 840 -24.85 -15.95 -41.29
C ASN A 840 -25.00 -16.81 -42.56
N GLU A 841 -26.23 -17.12 -42.94
CA GLU A 841 -26.54 -17.86 -44.18
C GLU A 841 -26.20 -17.04 -45.44
N ALA A 842 -26.34 -15.72 -45.40
CA ALA A 842 -25.95 -14.82 -46.50
C ALA A 842 -24.43 -14.65 -46.68
N GLY A 843 -23.61 -15.42 -45.94
CA GLY A 843 -22.15 -15.43 -46.07
C GLY A 843 -21.42 -14.55 -45.06
N ALA A 844 -22.07 -14.11 -43.98
CA ALA A 844 -21.38 -13.41 -42.88
C ALA A 844 -20.49 -14.34 -42.03
N ASN A 845 -20.70 -15.67 -42.11
CA ASN A 845 -19.89 -16.72 -41.48
C ASN A 845 -19.60 -16.49 -39.99
N PHE A 846 -20.63 -16.14 -39.21
CA PHE A 846 -20.57 -16.16 -37.76
C PHE A 846 -20.43 -17.59 -37.24
N SER A 847 -19.48 -17.79 -36.33
CA SER A 847 -19.42 -19.03 -35.55
C SER A 847 -20.56 -19.11 -34.54
N ASP A 848 -20.88 -20.34 -34.11
CA ASP A 848 -21.88 -20.58 -33.06
C ASP A 848 -21.52 -19.88 -31.74
N GLU A 849 -20.23 -19.75 -31.44
CA GLU A 849 -19.74 -19.00 -30.28
C GLU A 849 -19.95 -17.49 -30.44
N GLU A 850 -19.72 -16.93 -31.63
CA GLU A 850 -19.95 -15.49 -31.88
C GLU A 850 -21.43 -15.14 -31.81
N ILE A 851 -22.32 -16.01 -32.30
CA ILE A 851 -23.77 -15.83 -32.13
C ILE A 851 -24.12 -15.86 -30.64
N ARG A 852 -23.58 -16.83 -29.89
CA ARG A 852 -23.79 -16.91 -28.44
C ARG A 852 -23.31 -15.65 -27.74
N ASP A 853 -22.11 -15.19 -28.04
CA ASP A 853 -21.50 -14.04 -27.39
C ASP A 853 -22.27 -12.73 -27.67
N GLU A 854 -22.85 -12.57 -28.87
CA GLU A 854 -23.74 -11.45 -29.17
C GLU A 854 -25.09 -11.56 -28.46
N VAL A 855 -25.70 -12.75 -28.43
CA VAL A 855 -26.95 -13.01 -27.68
C VAL A 855 -26.76 -12.71 -26.20
N VAL A 856 -25.69 -13.24 -25.61
CA VAL A 856 -25.27 -12.97 -24.24
C VAL A 856 -25.00 -11.47 -24.06
N THR A 857 -24.28 -10.80 -24.96
CA THR A 857 -24.02 -9.35 -24.85
C THR A 857 -25.30 -8.50 -24.86
N MET A 858 -26.35 -8.95 -25.54
CA MET A 858 -27.66 -8.28 -25.56
C MET A 858 -28.55 -8.65 -24.36
N MET A 859 -28.50 -9.90 -23.87
CA MET A 859 -29.30 -10.38 -22.71
C MET A 859 -28.66 -10.09 -21.34
N ILE A 860 -27.37 -10.45 -21.20
CA ILE A 860 -26.51 -10.41 -20.01
C ILE A 860 -25.69 -9.13 -19.97
N GLY A 861 -25.14 -8.73 -21.12
CA GLY A 861 -24.29 -7.54 -21.18
C GLY A 861 -25.07 -6.27 -20.86
N VAL A 862 -24.35 -5.28 -20.33
CA VAL A 862 -24.69 -3.88 -19.99
C VAL A 862 -25.64 -3.13 -20.96
N SER A 863 -26.13 -3.73 -22.04
CA SER A 863 -26.78 -3.08 -23.17
C SER A 863 -28.33 -3.08 -23.14
N GLY A 864 -29.01 -3.90 -22.32
CA GLY A 864 -30.48 -4.07 -22.43
C GLY A 864 -31.28 -4.14 -21.13
N SER A 865 -31.10 -5.19 -20.32
CA SER A 865 -31.96 -5.49 -19.17
C SER A 865 -31.54 -4.76 -17.88
N GLU A 866 -30.27 -4.92 -17.49
CA GLU A 866 -29.73 -4.42 -16.22
C GLU A 866 -29.64 -2.88 -16.19
N THR A 867 -29.19 -2.25 -17.28
CA THR A 867 -29.02 -0.79 -17.37
C THR A 867 -30.35 -0.04 -17.36
N SER A 868 -31.33 -0.53 -18.12
CA SER A 868 -32.69 0.03 -18.11
C SER A 868 -33.33 -0.14 -16.74
N THR A 869 -33.14 -1.29 -16.08
CA THR A 869 -33.65 -1.55 -14.72
C THR A 869 -33.13 -0.52 -13.72
N ILE A 870 -31.81 -0.36 -13.63
CA ILE A 870 -31.21 0.57 -12.65
C ILE A 870 -31.65 2.02 -12.96
N THR A 871 -31.74 2.40 -14.24
CA THR A 871 -32.21 3.73 -14.63
C THR A 871 -33.65 3.99 -14.21
N VAL A 872 -34.56 3.04 -14.49
CA VAL A 872 -35.98 3.15 -14.09
C VAL A 872 -36.09 3.17 -12.56
N CYS A 873 -35.34 2.33 -11.84
CA CYS A 873 -35.32 2.32 -10.37
C CYS A 873 -34.87 3.67 -9.79
N PHE A 874 -33.78 4.26 -10.30
CA PHE A 874 -33.36 5.60 -9.89
C PHE A 874 -34.40 6.66 -10.29
N CYS A 875 -34.99 6.58 -11.47
CA CYS A 875 -35.99 7.54 -11.93
C CYS A 875 -37.24 7.51 -11.04
N LEU A 876 -37.75 6.32 -10.71
CA LEU A 876 -38.87 6.15 -9.78
C LEU A 876 -38.52 6.64 -8.38
N LEU A 877 -37.31 6.37 -7.90
CA LEU A 877 -36.86 6.87 -6.60
C LEU A 877 -36.76 8.40 -6.59
N MET A 878 -36.24 9.02 -7.64
CA MET A 878 -36.16 10.48 -7.76
C MET A 878 -37.54 11.13 -7.82
N LEU A 879 -38.47 10.54 -8.57
CA LEU A 879 -39.86 11.01 -8.62
C LEU A 879 -40.62 10.73 -7.32
N ALA A 880 -40.23 9.71 -6.54
CA ALA A 880 -40.75 9.48 -5.20
C ALA A 880 -40.27 10.55 -4.19
N ILE A 881 -39.03 11.03 -4.33
CA ILE A 881 -38.46 12.11 -3.51
C ILE A 881 -39.05 13.47 -3.91
N HIS A 882 -39.30 13.68 -5.20
CA HIS A 882 -39.83 14.93 -5.75
C HIS A 882 -41.28 14.75 -6.25
N SER A 883 -42.23 14.71 -5.30
CA SER A 883 -43.66 14.52 -5.61
C SER A 883 -44.21 15.56 -6.58
N GLU A 884 -43.79 16.83 -6.49
CA GLU A 884 -44.22 17.89 -7.41
C GLU A 884 -43.82 17.61 -8.88
N ILE A 885 -42.64 17.03 -9.09
CA ILE A 885 -42.16 16.63 -10.42
C ILE A 885 -42.92 15.40 -10.90
N GLN A 886 -43.20 14.45 -10.01
CA GLN A 886 -44.02 13.28 -10.31
C GLN A 886 -45.42 13.66 -10.82
N ASP A 887 -46.03 14.69 -10.24
CA ASP A 887 -47.35 15.16 -10.64
C ASP A 887 -47.32 15.88 -12.00
N LYS A 888 -46.27 16.66 -12.29
CA LYS A 888 -46.05 17.21 -13.65
C LYS A 888 -45.89 16.12 -14.72
N VAL A 889 -45.14 15.06 -14.40
CA VAL A 889 -44.98 13.90 -15.28
C VAL A 889 -46.32 13.20 -15.52
N TYR A 890 -47.12 13.02 -14.46
CA TYR A 890 -48.45 12.45 -14.59
C TYR A 890 -49.39 13.32 -15.42
N ASP A 891 -49.34 14.65 -15.25
CA ASP A 891 -50.16 15.59 -16.01
C ASP A 891 -49.82 15.53 -17.51
N GLU A 892 -48.53 15.47 -17.86
CA GLU A 892 -48.11 15.22 -19.25
C GLU A 892 -48.62 13.88 -19.79
N ILE A 893 -48.47 12.80 -19.02
CA ILE A 893 -48.94 11.45 -19.42
C ILE A 893 -50.45 11.45 -19.64
N PHE A 894 -51.21 12.12 -18.76
CA PHE A 894 -52.66 12.22 -18.83
C PHE A 894 -53.10 13.06 -20.05
N GLU A 895 -52.42 14.17 -20.34
CA GLU A 895 -52.71 15.00 -21.52
C GLU A 895 -52.45 14.25 -22.84
N VAL A 896 -51.40 13.43 -22.90
CA VAL A 896 -51.02 12.71 -24.12
C VAL A 896 -51.87 11.46 -24.35
N LEU A 897 -52.10 10.65 -23.31
CA LEU A 897 -52.72 9.32 -23.42
C LEU A 897 -54.21 9.30 -23.02
N GLY A 898 -54.69 10.36 -22.37
CA GLY A 898 -56.07 10.44 -21.87
C GLY A 898 -56.36 9.51 -20.69
N ASP A 899 -57.66 9.29 -20.45
CA ASP A 899 -58.17 8.47 -19.35
C ASP A 899 -58.45 7.03 -19.84
N GLY A 900 -57.61 6.07 -19.43
CA GLY A 900 -57.81 4.63 -19.71
C GLY A 900 -56.52 3.81 -19.90
N ASP A 901 -56.66 2.47 -19.93
CA ASP A 901 -55.59 1.50 -20.21
C ASP A 901 -55.30 1.43 -21.73
N GLN A 902 -55.07 2.59 -22.35
CA GLN A 902 -54.72 2.67 -23.76
C GLN A 902 -53.28 2.18 -23.97
N THR A 903 -53.07 1.38 -25.02
CA THR A 903 -51.73 0.92 -25.41
C THR A 903 -50.93 2.10 -25.95
N ILE A 904 -49.78 2.37 -25.34
CA ILE A 904 -48.91 3.48 -25.72
C ILE A 904 -48.34 3.23 -27.12
N THR A 905 -48.47 4.19 -28.04
CA THR A 905 -47.89 4.13 -29.39
C THR A 905 -46.55 4.85 -29.48
N ILE A 906 -45.80 4.67 -30.59
CA ILE A 906 -44.55 5.42 -30.81
C ILE A 906 -44.80 6.93 -30.85
N GLU A 907 -45.88 7.37 -31.49
CA GLU A 907 -46.20 8.79 -31.63
C GLU A 907 -46.39 9.44 -30.27
N ASP A 908 -47.04 8.74 -29.34
CA ASP A 908 -47.24 9.21 -27.97
C ASP A 908 -45.91 9.37 -27.24
N THR A 909 -44.97 8.43 -27.41
CA THR A 909 -43.64 8.52 -26.77
C THR A 909 -42.82 9.73 -27.21
N THR A 910 -43.10 10.31 -28.39
CA THR A 910 -42.46 11.54 -28.87
C THR A 910 -43.02 12.80 -28.22
N LYS A 911 -44.28 12.76 -27.78
CA LYS A 911 -44.97 13.86 -27.09
C LYS A 911 -44.64 13.93 -25.59
N LEU A 912 -44.17 12.82 -25.01
CA LEU A 912 -43.70 12.74 -23.62
C LEU A 912 -42.30 13.40 -23.49
N VAL A 913 -42.26 14.72 -23.46
CA VAL A 913 -41.03 15.55 -23.43
C VAL A 913 -40.51 15.71 -22.01
N TYR A 914 -41.37 16.05 -21.05
CA TYR A 914 -41.01 16.24 -19.65
C TYR A 914 -40.56 14.94 -18.98
N LEU A 915 -41.23 13.81 -19.30
CA LEU A 915 -40.75 12.49 -18.90
C LEU A 915 -39.36 12.19 -19.48
N ASP A 916 -39.07 12.58 -20.74
CA ASP A 916 -37.73 12.45 -21.33
C ASP A 916 -36.69 13.25 -20.54
N GLN A 917 -37.03 14.47 -20.14
CA GLN A 917 -36.17 15.34 -19.33
C GLN A 917 -35.90 14.73 -17.95
N CYS A 918 -36.92 14.17 -17.29
CA CYS A 918 -36.77 13.50 -15.99
C CYS A 918 -35.87 12.27 -16.08
N ILE A 919 -35.99 11.47 -17.15
CA ILE A 919 -35.10 10.32 -17.39
C ILE A 919 -33.66 10.80 -17.63
N ARG A 920 -33.46 11.85 -18.43
CA ARG A 920 -32.12 12.41 -18.70
C ARG A 920 -31.46 13.02 -17.47
N GLU A 921 -32.22 13.72 -16.64
CA GLU A 921 -31.73 14.28 -15.38
C GLU A 921 -31.36 13.17 -14.39
N THR A 922 -32.13 12.08 -14.36
CA THR A 922 -31.77 10.89 -13.60
C THR A 922 -30.44 10.31 -14.10
N LEU A 923 -30.28 10.15 -15.42
CA LEU A 923 -29.05 9.66 -16.02
C LEU A 923 -27.85 10.61 -15.87
N ARG A 924 -28.10 11.90 -15.62
CA ARG A 924 -27.08 12.92 -15.33
C ARG A 924 -26.54 12.76 -13.91
N LEU A 925 -27.43 12.66 -12.93
CA LEU A 925 -27.05 12.47 -11.52
C LEU A 925 -26.48 11.06 -11.28
N TYR A 926 -27.10 10.04 -11.89
CA TYR A 926 -26.74 8.64 -11.72
C TYR A 926 -26.39 8.01 -13.07
N PRO A 927 -25.23 8.37 -13.65
CA PRO A 927 -24.78 7.75 -14.89
C PRO A 927 -24.45 6.28 -14.62
N ILE A 928 -25.27 5.40 -15.21
CA ILE A 928 -25.20 3.95 -14.98
C ILE A 928 -23.82 3.38 -15.32
N GLY A 929 -23.15 3.92 -16.34
CA GLY A 929 -21.73 3.66 -16.62
C GLY A 929 -20.85 4.82 -16.14
N PRO A 930 -20.43 4.88 -14.86
CA PRO A 930 -19.70 6.02 -14.30
C PRO A 930 -18.31 6.23 -14.90
N ILE A 931 -17.71 5.14 -15.39
CA ILE A 931 -16.36 5.12 -15.94
C ILE A 931 -16.33 4.22 -17.17
N LEU A 932 -15.81 4.76 -18.27
CA LEU A 932 -15.62 4.07 -19.53
C LEU A 932 -14.14 4.12 -19.92
N PHE A 933 -13.56 2.98 -20.29
CA PHE A 933 -12.15 2.91 -20.67
C PHE A 933 -11.96 2.78 -22.19
N ARG A 934 -11.14 3.66 -22.77
CA ARG A 934 -10.66 3.58 -24.16
C ARG A 934 -9.16 3.36 -24.17
N GLN A 935 -8.65 2.71 -25.20
CA GLN A 935 -7.21 2.58 -25.39
C GLN A 935 -6.80 3.22 -26.72
N LEU A 936 -5.78 4.08 -26.67
CA LEU A 936 -5.23 4.73 -27.85
C LEU A 936 -4.39 3.74 -28.68
N GLN A 937 -4.72 3.59 -29.96
CA GLN A 937 -4.02 2.72 -30.92
C GLN A 937 -2.82 3.40 -31.58
N ASP A 938 -2.79 4.73 -31.62
CA ASP A 938 -1.73 5.49 -32.26
C ASP A 938 -1.52 6.83 -31.55
N SER A 939 -0.27 7.30 -31.48
CA SER A 939 0.05 8.61 -30.94
C SER A 939 -0.45 9.67 -31.92
N GLY A 940 -1.47 10.44 -31.52
CA GLY A 940 -1.92 11.59 -32.30
C GLY A 940 -0.84 12.68 -32.36
N ASN A 941 -1.09 13.71 -33.16
CA ASN A 941 -0.25 14.92 -33.18
C ASN A 941 -0.23 15.66 -31.83
N HIS A 942 -1.10 15.29 -30.88
CA HIS A 942 -1.21 15.92 -29.56
C HIS A 942 -1.02 14.89 -28.42
N THR A 943 0.11 15.05 -27.73
CA THR A 943 0.43 14.80 -26.30
C THR A 943 0.28 13.41 -25.64
N LEU A 944 -0.54 12.46 -26.12
CA LEU A 944 -0.69 11.14 -25.48
C LEU A 944 -0.01 9.98 -26.24
N PRO A 945 0.79 9.12 -25.57
CA PRO A 945 1.46 8.01 -26.22
C PRO A 945 0.49 6.86 -26.53
N LYS A 946 0.77 6.12 -27.60
CA LYS A 946 0.07 4.88 -27.96
C LYS A 946 0.02 3.92 -26.76
N GLY A 947 -1.14 3.31 -26.53
CA GLY A 947 -1.37 2.39 -25.42
C GLY A 947 -1.84 3.04 -24.12
N THR A 948 -1.92 4.37 -24.06
CA THR A 948 -2.56 5.08 -22.94
C THR A 948 -4.02 4.68 -22.81
N ILE A 949 -4.47 4.45 -21.58
CA ILE A 949 -5.88 4.23 -21.27
C ILE A 949 -6.54 5.58 -21.00
N CYS A 950 -7.45 6.00 -21.87
CA CYS A 950 -8.28 7.18 -21.62
C CYS A 950 -9.50 6.75 -20.80
N VAL A 951 -9.60 7.29 -19.58
CA VAL A 951 -10.71 7.09 -18.66
C VAL A 951 -11.72 8.19 -18.90
N VAL A 952 -12.77 7.87 -19.66
CA VAL A 952 -13.91 8.76 -19.88
C VAL A 952 -14.83 8.62 -18.68
N SER A 953 -15.07 9.70 -17.95
CA SER A 953 -15.88 9.65 -16.73
C SER A 953 -17.16 10.49 -16.89
N PRO A 954 -18.29 9.86 -17.26
CA PRO A 954 -19.59 10.51 -17.25
C PRO A 954 -19.94 11.15 -15.91
N ILE A 955 -19.64 10.49 -14.78
CA ILE A 955 -19.93 11.04 -13.44
C ILE A 955 -19.22 12.38 -13.20
N CYS A 956 -17.96 12.50 -13.62
CA CYS A 956 -17.22 13.76 -13.53
C CYS A 956 -17.81 14.82 -14.47
N THR A 957 -18.08 14.43 -15.73
CA THR A 957 -18.55 15.35 -16.78
C THR A 957 -19.93 15.94 -16.48
N HIS A 958 -20.84 15.12 -15.98
CA HIS A 958 -22.23 15.48 -15.68
C HIS A 958 -22.39 16.32 -14.41
N HIS A 959 -21.32 16.43 -13.62
CA HIS A 959 -21.27 17.21 -12.37
C HIS A 959 -20.30 18.39 -12.46
N ILE A 960 -19.88 18.80 -13.66
CA ILE A 960 -19.07 20.01 -13.86
C ILE A 960 -19.94 21.23 -13.52
N PRO A 961 -19.58 22.05 -12.50
CA PRO A 961 -20.38 23.20 -12.07
C PRO A 961 -20.57 24.27 -13.17
N GLU A 962 -19.61 24.38 -14.09
CA GLU A 962 -19.66 25.31 -15.23
C GLU A 962 -20.75 24.94 -16.26
N LEU A 963 -21.11 23.65 -16.36
CA LEU A 963 -22.09 23.13 -17.31
C LEU A 963 -23.48 22.94 -16.68
N TYR A 964 -23.51 22.64 -15.38
CA TYR A 964 -24.73 22.36 -14.63
C TYR A 964 -24.70 23.16 -13.31
N PRO A 965 -25.50 24.23 -13.19
CA PRO A 965 -25.61 24.96 -11.92
C PRO A 965 -26.23 24.04 -10.86
N ASN A 966 -25.65 24.00 -9.65
CA ASN A 966 -26.00 23.05 -8.59
C ASN A 966 -25.94 21.58 -9.05
N PRO A 967 -24.75 21.06 -9.38
CA PRO A 967 -24.58 19.78 -10.10
C PRO A 967 -25.17 18.57 -9.35
N TRP A 968 -25.29 18.62 -8.03
CA TRP A 968 -25.83 17.52 -7.22
C TRP A 968 -27.34 17.62 -6.95
N SER A 969 -28.02 18.67 -7.44
CA SER A 969 -29.47 18.83 -7.32
C SER A 969 -30.20 18.19 -8.51
N TYR A 970 -31.42 17.71 -8.30
CA TYR A 970 -32.27 17.15 -9.35
C TYR A 970 -33.16 18.24 -9.96
N ASN A 971 -32.91 18.57 -11.22
CA ASN A 971 -33.68 19.56 -11.97
C ASN A 971 -33.91 19.13 -13.43
N PRO A 972 -35.10 18.64 -13.80
CA PRO A 972 -35.44 18.27 -15.18
C PRO A 972 -35.28 19.40 -16.20
N ASP A 973 -35.50 20.67 -15.80
CA ASP A 973 -35.41 21.86 -16.66
C ASP A 973 -33.98 22.07 -17.21
N ASN A 974 -32.99 21.41 -16.59
CA ASN A 974 -31.66 21.30 -17.17
C ASN A 974 -31.69 20.76 -18.60
N PHE A 975 -32.69 19.96 -19.00
CA PHE A 975 -32.82 19.37 -20.33
C PHE A 975 -33.83 20.07 -21.24
N ASP A 976 -34.23 21.29 -20.92
CA ASP A 976 -34.98 22.16 -21.83
C ASP A 976 -34.20 22.41 -23.13
N ALA A 977 -34.93 22.56 -24.23
CA ALA A 977 -34.34 22.76 -25.56
C ALA A 977 -33.37 23.95 -25.60
N GLU A 978 -33.70 25.05 -24.91
CA GLU A 978 -32.82 26.22 -24.80
C GLU A 978 -31.52 25.92 -24.04
N ASN A 979 -31.61 25.22 -22.90
CA ASN A 979 -30.47 24.90 -22.04
C ASN A 979 -29.55 23.85 -22.68
N VAL A 980 -30.11 22.89 -23.42
CA VAL A 980 -29.35 21.91 -24.19
C VAL A 980 -28.60 22.59 -25.33
N ASN A 981 -29.22 23.52 -26.07
CA ASN A 981 -28.59 24.21 -27.20
C ASN A 981 -27.42 25.12 -26.79
N LYS A 982 -27.42 25.65 -25.56
CA LYS A 982 -26.33 26.48 -25.02
C LYS A 982 -25.06 25.68 -24.67
N ARG A 983 -25.17 24.35 -24.47
CA ARG A 983 -24.06 23.52 -23.97
C ARG A 983 -23.38 22.73 -25.07
N HIS A 984 -22.16 22.31 -24.77
CA HIS A 984 -21.40 21.44 -25.66
C HIS A 984 -22.10 20.08 -25.85
N LYS A 985 -22.09 19.52 -27.07
CA LYS A 985 -22.78 18.24 -27.38
C LYS A 985 -22.30 17.05 -26.55
N TYR A 986 -21.07 17.12 -26.02
CA TYR A 986 -20.46 16.09 -25.17
C TYR A 986 -20.55 16.42 -23.66
N SER A 987 -21.35 17.41 -23.25
CA SER A 987 -21.63 17.66 -21.83
C SER A 987 -22.48 16.55 -21.21
N PHE A 988 -23.34 15.91 -22.01
CA PHE A 988 -24.20 14.80 -21.58
C PHE A 988 -23.89 13.51 -22.37
N ILE A 989 -23.15 12.61 -21.73
CA ILE A 989 -22.65 11.35 -22.30
C ILE A 989 -23.15 10.08 -21.57
N ALA A 990 -24.39 10.07 -21.06
CA ALA A 990 -24.96 8.91 -20.37
C ALA A 990 -24.95 7.61 -21.22
N PHE A 991 -25.14 7.74 -22.53
CA PHE A 991 -25.09 6.65 -23.49
C PHE A 991 -23.74 6.53 -24.23
N SER A 992 -22.66 7.12 -23.67
CA SER A 992 -21.39 7.38 -24.37
C SER A 992 -21.58 8.26 -25.61
N GLY A 993 -20.49 8.64 -26.29
CA GLY A 993 -20.51 9.34 -27.57
C GLY A 993 -19.68 8.64 -28.64
N GLY A 994 -19.78 9.15 -29.89
CA GLY A 994 -18.98 8.70 -31.04
C GLY A 994 -19.37 7.32 -31.61
N PRO A 995 -18.51 6.71 -32.46
CA PRO A 995 -18.82 5.47 -33.17
C PRO A 995 -19.12 4.27 -32.26
N ARG A 996 -18.60 4.31 -31.02
CA ARG A 996 -18.81 3.29 -29.98
C ARG A 996 -19.88 3.70 -28.96
N GLY A 997 -20.76 4.63 -29.31
CA GLY A 997 -21.95 4.97 -28.53
C GLY A 997 -22.92 3.80 -28.40
N CYS A 998 -23.79 3.85 -27.38
CA CYS A 998 -24.77 2.82 -27.11
C CYS A 998 -25.67 2.57 -28.33
N LEU A 999 -25.70 1.32 -28.82
CA LEU A 999 -26.54 0.96 -29.94
C LEU A 999 -28.03 1.02 -29.59
N GLY A 1000 -28.36 0.54 -28.38
CA GLY A 1000 -29.71 0.46 -27.85
C GLY A 1000 -30.20 1.75 -27.20
N SER A 1001 -29.56 2.91 -27.40
CA SER A 1001 -29.96 4.16 -26.74
C SER A 1001 -31.43 4.54 -27.03
N LYS A 1002 -31.85 4.48 -28.30
CA LYS A 1002 -33.25 4.72 -28.69
C LYS A 1002 -34.20 3.65 -28.14
N TYR A 1003 -33.80 2.38 -28.23
CA TYR A 1003 -34.56 1.26 -27.69
C TYR A 1003 -34.81 1.42 -26.18
N ALA A 1004 -33.75 1.73 -25.42
CA ALA A 1004 -33.82 1.90 -23.97
C ALA A 1004 -34.69 3.09 -23.59
N MET A 1005 -34.52 4.25 -24.24
CA MET A 1005 -35.37 5.42 -23.98
C MET A 1005 -36.86 5.11 -24.25
N LEU A 1006 -37.17 4.43 -25.36
CA LEU A 1006 -38.56 4.02 -25.65
C LEU A 1006 -39.10 3.03 -24.61
N SER A 1007 -38.35 1.97 -24.30
CA SER A 1007 -38.74 0.97 -23.31
C SER A 1007 -38.97 1.58 -21.92
N MET A 1008 -38.07 2.47 -21.47
CA MET A 1008 -38.21 3.17 -20.20
C MET A 1008 -39.40 4.13 -20.17
N LYS A 1009 -39.64 4.88 -21.26
CA LYS A 1009 -40.81 5.76 -21.36
C LYS A 1009 -42.12 4.98 -21.29
N VAL A 1010 -42.25 3.88 -22.03
CA VAL A 1010 -43.46 3.04 -22.00
C VAL A 1010 -43.67 2.47 -20.60
N LEU A 1011 -42.63 1.86 -20.00
CA LEU A 1011 -42.72 1.27 -18.67
C LEU A 1011 -43.09 2.31 -17.59
N LEU A 1012 -42.39 3.46 -17.56
CA LEU A 1012 -42.67 4.53 -16.61
C LEU A 1012 -44.07 5.12 -16.81
N SER A 1013 -44.51 5.30 -18.05
CA SER A 1013 -45.85 5.83 -18.34
C SER A 1013 -46.94 4.87 -17.88
N THR A 1014 -46.82 3.57 -18.19
CA THR A 1014 -47.75 2.54 -17.70
C THR A 1014 -47.73 2.45 -16.17
N PHE A 1015 -46.56 2.62 -15.54
CA PHE A 1015 -46.44 2.67 -14.08
C PHE A 1015 -47.20 3.86 -13.49
N PHE A 1016 -46.97 5.08 -14.00
CA PHE A 1016 -47.60 6.30 -13.47
C PHE A 1016 -49.08 6.44 -13.83
N GLN A 1017 -49.58 5.79 -14.87
CA GLN A 1017 -51.02 5.68 -15.13
C GLN A 1017 -51.75 4.94 -14.01
N ASN A 1018 -51.09 3.97 -13.36
CA ASN A 1018 -51.73 3.07 -12.39
C ASN A 1018 -51.36 3.41 -10.93
N TYR A 1019 -50.13 3.86 -10.69
CA TYR A 1019 -49.58 4.04 -9.34
C TYR A 1019 -48.87 5.38 -9.15
N SER A 1020 -48.91 5.87 -7.91
CA SER A 1020 -48.02 6.92 -7.39
C SER A 1020 -47.00 6.25 -6.49
N VAL A 1021 -45.77 6.76 -6.50
CA VAL A 1021 -44.64 6.20 -5.74
C VAL A 1021 -44.19 7.19 -4.68
N HIS A 1022 -43.89 6.68 -3.48
CA HIS A 1022 -43.53 7.48 -2.31
C HIS A 1022 -42.34 6.85 -1.60
N THR A 1023 -41.53 7.69 -0.95
CA THR A 1023 -40.41 7.23 -0.11
C THR A 1023 -40.14 8.22 1.01
N ASN A 1024 -39.57 7.72 2.11
CA ASN A 1024 -39.10 8.54 3.23
C ASN A 1024 -37.61 8.90 3.11
N ILE A 1025 -36.92 8.37 2.08
CA ILE A 1025 -35.50 8.58 1.83
C ILE A 1025 -35.27 10.00 1.31
N LYS A 1026 -34.24 10.69 1.80
CA LYS A 1026 -33.79 11.96 1.23
C LYS A 1026 -32.65 11.73 0.24
N LEU A 1027 -32.42 12.71 -0.65
CA LEU A 1027 -31.35 12.64 -1.66
C LEU A 1027 -29.97 12.32 -1.07
N ASN A 1028 -29.63 12.92 0.09
CA ASN A 1028 -28.34 12.72 0.78
C ASN A 1028 -28.18 11.33 1.41
N ASP A 1029 -29.27 10.58 1.60
CA ASP A 1029 -29.24 9.24 2.21
C ASP A 1029 -28.91 8.16 1.17
N ILE A 1030 -28.95 8.50 -0.12
CA ILE A 1030 -28.65 7.58 -1.22
C ILE A 1030 -27.15 7.32 -1.27
N LYS A 1031 -26.74 6.14 -0.81
CA LYS A 1031 -25.36 5.65 -0.90
C LYS A 1031 -25.18 4.92 -2.22
N LEU A 1032 -24.18 5.32 -3.00
CA LEU A 1032 -23.86 4.71 -4.28
C LEU A 1032 -22.83 3.59 -4.11
N LYS A 1033 -22.99 2.50 -4.86
CA LYS A 1033 -21.97 1.46 -5.04
C LYS A 1033 -21.73 1.22 -6.54
N THR A 1034 -20.54 0.72 -6.87
CA THR A 1034 -20.16 0.38 -8.25
C THR A 1034 -20.02 -1.13 -8.43
N ASP A 1035 -20.92 -1.72 -9.20
CA ASP A 1035 -20.96 -3.14 -9.59
C ASP A 1035 -21.07 -3.22 -11.12
N LEU A 1036 -19.99 -2.88 -11.84
CA LEU A 1036 -19.85 -2.66 -13.29
C LEU A 1036 -20.66 -1.45 -13.75
N LEU A 1037 -21.87 -1.37 -13.25
CA LEU A 1037 -22.84 -0.30 -13.29
C LEU A 1037 -22.93 0.37 -11.92
N MET A 1038 -23.35 1.63 -11.91
CA MET A 1038 -23.68 2.34 -10.68
C MET A 1038 -25.03 1.87 -10.15
N ARG A 1039 -25.11 1.57 -8.85
CA ARG A 1039 -26.32 1.13 -8.14
C ARG A 1039 -26.46 1.81 -6.78
N SER A 1040 -27.66 1.81 -6.22
CA SER A 1040 -27.86 2.12 -4.81
C SER A 1040 -27.35 0.96 -3.93
N ALA A 1041 -26.58 1.28 -2.88
CA ALA A 1041 -26.07 0.30 -1.91
C ALA A 1041 -27.18 -0.27 -1.02
N ASN A 1042 -28.23 0.52 -0.77
CA ASN A 1042 -29.35 0.14 0.10
C ASN A 1042 -30.58 -0.34 -0.69
N GLY A 1043 -30.43 -0.64 -1.99
CA GLY A 1043 -31.56 -0.95 -2.87
C GLY A 1043 -32.42 0.27 -3.19
N TYR A 1044 -33.64 0.04 -3.67
CA TYR A 1044 -34.60 1.09 -4.04
C TYR A 1044 -35.92 0.93 -3.27
N PRO A 1045 -35.93 1.14 -1.95
CA PRO A 1045 -37.11 0.93 -1.13
C PRO A 1045 -38.13 2.05 -1.36
N VAL A 1046 -39.32 1.68 -1.80
CA VAL A 1046 -40.46 2.59 -2.02
C VAL A 1046 -41.77 1.98 -1.54
N THR A 1047 -42.78 2.82 -1.40
CA THR A 1047 -44.18 2.40 -1.27
C THR A 1047 -44.97 2.90 -2.47
N ILE A 1048 -46.02 2.17 -2.86
CA ILE A 1048 -46.89 2.54 -3.97
C ILE A 1048 -48.32 2.72 -3.49
N GLN A 1049 -49.02 3.66 -4.10
CA GLN A 1049 -50.45 3.88 -3.90
C GLN A 1049 -51.15 3.89 -5.27
N PRO A 1050 -52.37 3.34 -5.39
CA PRO A 1050 -53.12 3.44 -6.63
C PRO A 1050 -53.39 4.91 -6.94
N ARG A 1051 -53.11 5.35 -8.17
CA ARG A 1051 -53.58 6.67 -8.59
C ARG A 1051 -55.07 6.57 -8.84
N CYS A 1052 -55.85 7.33 -8.08
CA CYS A 1052 -57.21 7.61 -8.48
C CYS A 1052 -57.13 8.44 -9.76
N VAL A 1053 -57.84 7.99 -10.79
CA VAL A 1053 -58.13 8.75 -12.00
C VAL A 1053 -58.38 10.20 -11.61
N LYS A 1054 -57.63 11.15 -12.19
CA LYS A 1054 -58.02 12.56 -12.21
C LYS A 1054 -59.30 12.62 -13.05
N PHE A 1055 -60.41 12.18 -12.46
CA PHE A 1055 -61.69 12.71 -12.83
C PHE A 1055 -61.50 14.22 -12.69
N TYR A 1056 -61.65 14.94 -13.80
CA TYR A 1056 -61.78 16.38 -13.84
C TYR A 1056 -63.06 16.79 -13.06
N PHE A 1057 -63.10 16.48 -11.77
CA PHE A 1057 -64.07 16.96 -10.80
C PHE A 1057 -63.65 18.34 -10.29
N HIS A 1058 -62.51 18.89 -10.74
CA HIS A 1058 -62.00 20.14 -10.18
C HIS A 1058 -62.48 21.42 -10.87
N SER A 1059 -63.15 21.36 -12.04
CA SER A 1059 -63.80 22.55 -12.60
C SER A 1059 -65.29 22.61 -12.26
N ARG A 1060 -66.04 21.50 -12.30
CA ARG A 1060 -67.47 21.51 -11.98
C ARG A 1060 -67.78 21.42 -10.48
N PHE A 1061 -67.00 20.70 -9.67
CA PHE A 1061 -67.28 20.57 -8.24
C PHE A 1061 -66.76 21.76 -7.45
N VAL A 1062 -65.62 22.36 -7.83
CA VAL A 1062 -65.12 23.60 -7.23
C VAL A 1062 -65.96 24.79 -7.67
N LEU A 1063 -66.40 24.88 -8.94
CA LEU A 1063 -67.37 25.90 -9.34
C LEU A 1063 -68.73 25.67 -8.67
N SER A 1064 -69.18 24.42 -8.48
CA SER A 1064 -70.38 24.09 -7.70
C SER A 1064 -70.21 24.41 -6.20
N LEU A 1065 -69.04 24.18 -5.59
CA LEU A 1065 -68.75 24.51 -4.19
C LEU A 1065 -68.56 26.02 -3.99
N ILE A 1066 -68.00 26.72 -4.97
CA ILE A 1066 -67.86 28.18 -4.96
C ILE A 1066 -69.23 28.82 -5.20
N ILE A 1067 -70.02 28.34 -6.15
CA ILE A 1067 -71.41 28.78 -6.35
C ILE A 1067 -72.25 28.43 -5.12
N ASN A 1068 -72.12 27.24 -4.53
CA ASN A 1068 -72.84 26.86 -3.31
C ASN A 1068 -72.36 27.61 -2.08
N LYS A 1069 -71.08 27.96 -1.95
CA LYS A 1069 -70.58 28.84 -0.87
C LYS A 1069 -71.00 30.29 -1.09
N ILE A 1070 -71.05 30.78 -2.33
CA ILE A 1070 -71.57 32.11 -2.65
C ILE A 1070 -73.08 32.15 -2.37
N VAL A 1071 -73.83 31.13 -2.74
CA VAL A 1071 -75.27 30.99 -2.43
C VAL A 1071 -75.48 30.83 -0.92
N LEU A 1072 -74.67 30.04 -0.20
CA LEU A 1072 -74.74 29.96 1.27
C LEU A 1072 -74.37 31.28 1.94
N CYS A 1073 -73.36 32.00 1.43
CA CYS A 1073 -72.98 33.33 1.95
C CYS A 1073 -74.06 34.36 1.66
N ILE A 1074 -74.71 34.33 0.49
CA ILE A 1074 -75.85 35.20 0.16
C ILE A 1074 -77.03 34.85 1.07
N VAL A 1075 -77.32 33.56 1.30
CA VAL A 1075 -78.37 33.11 2.23
C VAL A 1075 -78.03 33.48 3.68
N PHE A 1076 -76.76 33.42 4.11
CA PHE A 1076 -76.33 33.86 5.44
C PHE A 1076 -76.31 35.38 5.59
N ILE A 1077 -76.03 36.14 4.54
CA ILE A 1077 -76.11 37.61 4.55
C ILE A 1077 -77.57 38.06 4.56
N ILE A 1078 -78.45 37.40 3.79
CA ILE A 1078 -79.90 37.65 3.80
C ILE A 1078 -80.52 37.23 5.15
N ASN A 1079 -80.15 36.06 5.70
CA ASN A 1079 -80.63 35.60 7.01
C ASN A 1079 -80.00 36.38 8.18
N GLY A 1080 -78.76 36.85 8.05
CA GLY A 1080 -78.09 37.72 9.02
C GLY A 1080 -78.66 39.13 9.03
N TYR A 1081 -79.17 39.62 7.88
CA TYR A 1081 -79.93 40.87 7.80
C TYR A 1081 -81.32 40.74 8.43
N TYR A 1082 -81.99 39.59 8.30
CA TYR A 1082 -83.29 39.32 8.93
C TYR A 1082 -83.19 39.05 10.45
N ALA A 1083 -82.13 38.37 10.91
CA ALA A 1083 -81.91 38.08 12.32
C ALA A 1083 -81.49 39.30 13.17
N ARG A 1084 -81.01 40.38 12.53
CA ARG A 1084 -80.71 41.67 13.20
C ARG A 1084 -81.95 42.55 13.42
N TYR A 1085 -83.08 42.24 12.78
CA TYR A 1085 -84.34 42.97 12.94
C TYR A 1085 -85.28 42.38 14.01
N THR A 1086 -85.00 41.18 14.51
CA THR A 1086 -85.89 40.45 15.45
C THR A 1086 -85.35 40.31 16.87
N SER A 1087 -84.24 40.97 17.22
CA SER A 1087 -83.68 40.96 18.60
C SER A 1087 -84.02 42.19 19.45
N PHE A 1088 -84.82 43.13 18.94
CA PHE A 1088 -85.49 44.13 19.78
C PHE A 1088 -86.83 43.54 20.23
N TYR A 1089 -86.98 43.38 21.55
CA TYR A 1089 -88.16 42.97 22.32
C TYR A 1089 -88.20 41.53 22.86
N PHE A 1090 -88.17 41.50 24.21
CA PHE A 1090 -88.68 40.52 25.16
C PHE A 1090 -87.74 39.49 25.83
N THR A 1091 -87.75 39.62 27.16
CA THR A 1091 -87.25 38.81 28.28
C THR A 1091 -87.93 37.43 28.39
N PRO A 1092 -87.36 36.48 29.17
CA PRO A 1092 -87.59 35.06 29.01
C PRO A 1092 -88.73 34.54 29.89
N LEU A 1093 -89.58 33.65 29.36
CA LEU A 1093 -90.31 32.62 30.11
C LEU A 1093 -90.97 31.58 29.19
N ASN A 1094 -90.66 30.31 29.46
CA ASN A 1094 -91.41 29.08 29.17
C ASN A 1094 -91.87 28.74 27.74
N SER A 1095 -91.10 27.83 27.10
CA SER A 1095 -91.52 26.45 26.80
C SER A 1095 -93.01 26.22 26.50
N SER A 1096 -93.38 26.13 25.21
CA SER A 1096 -94.34 25.13 24.64
C SER A 1096 -94.99 25.54 23.30
N TYR A 1097 -94.27 26.16 22.34
CA TYR A 1097 -94.86 26.47 21.01
C TYR A 1097 -93.93 26.35 19.79
N PHE A 1098 -92.86 25.54 19.87
CA PHE A 1098 -91.90 25.39 18.76
C PHE A 1098 -91.98 24.04 18.01
N SER A 1099 -93.12 23.35 18.01
CA SER A 1099 -93.28 22.05 17.32
C SER A 1099 -93.91 22.12 15.93
N PHE A 1100 -94.15 23.31 15.35
CA PHE A 1100 -94.86 23.41 14.06
C PHE A 1100 -94.05 24.02 12.91
N VAL A 1101 -92.79 24.44 13.13
CA VAL A 1101 -91.91 24.97 12.07
C VAL A 1101 -90.71 24.06 11.78
N ALA A 1102 -90.48 23.03 12.60
CA ALA A 1102 -89.36 22.10 12.42
C ALA A 1102 -89.63 20.96 11.42
N THR A 1103 -90.89 20.72 11.05
CA THR A 1103 -91.30 19.56 10.25
C THR A 1103 -91.15 19.74 8.74
N ASP A 1104 -91.16 20.96 8.22
CA ASP A 1104 -90.97 21.22 6.78
C ASP A 1104 -89.50 21.35 6.38
N TYR A 1105 -88.62 21.76 7.31
CA TYR A 1105 -87.17 21.82 7.05
C TYR A 1105 -86.51 20.45 6.92
N VAL A 1106 -87.05 19.44 7.61
CA VAL A 1106 -86.52 18.06 7.55
C VAL A 1106 -86.89 17.38 6.23
N LYS A 1107 -88.05 17.68 5.64
CA LYS A 1107 -88.45 17.11 4.34
C LYS A 1107 -87.63 17.64 3.16
N VAL A 1108 -87.27 18.93 3.15
CA VAL A 1108 -86.41 19.49 2.10
C VAL A 1108 -84.97 18.95 2.22
N SER A 1109 -84.49 18.78 3.44
CA SER A 1109 -83.14 18.24 3.69
C SER A 1109 -83.01 16.76 3.30
N ILE A 1110 -84.05 15.95 3.52
CA ILE A 1110 -84.07 14.54 3.11
C ILE A 1110 -84.16 14.38 1.59
N TYR A 1111 -84.87 15.26 0.88
CA TYR A 1111 -84.94 15.21 -0.59
C TYR A 1111 -83.60 15.57 -1.25
N VAL A 1112 -82.86 16.51 -0.66
CA VAL A 1112 -81.50 16.86 -1.12
C VAL A 1112 -80.52 15.73 -0.81
N LEU A 1113 -80.62 15.08 0.35
CA LEU A 1113 -79.76 13.93 0.70
C LEU A 1113 -80.02 12.67 -0.14
N LEU A 1114 -81.26 12.44 -0.60
CA LEU A 1114 -81.60 11.32 -1.50
C LEU A 1114 -81.14 11.55 -2.95
N MET A 1115 -81.13 12.79 -3.44
CA MET A 1115 -80.57 13.13 -4.76
C MET A 1115 -79.04 12.99 -4.83
N PHE A 1116 -78.34 13.08 -3.69
CA PHE A 1116 -76.88 12.93 -3.62
C PHE A 1116 -76.39 11.48 -3.50
N ASN A 1117 -77.29 10.48 -3.40
CA ASN A 1117 -76.93 9.07 -3.24
C ASN A 1117 -77.10 8.20 -4.53
N ILE A 1118 -77.38 8.81 -5.69
CA ILE A 1118 -77.49 8.11 -7.00
C ILE A 1118 -76.58 8.74 -8.09
N ILE A 1119 -75.46 9.38 -7.70
CA ILE A 1119 -74.34 9.73 -8.58
C ILE A 1119 -73.06 9.37 -7.83
#